data_AF-A0A1T5CCI7-F1
#
_entry.id   AF-A0A1T5CCI7-F1
#
_cell.length_a   1.000
_cell.length_b   1.000
_cell.length_c   1.000
_cell.angle_alpha   90.00
_cell.angle_beta   90.00
_cell.angle_gamma   90.00
#
_symmetry.space_group_name_H-M   'P 1'
#
loop_
_entity.id
_entity.type
_entity.pdbx_description
1 polymer ?
#
loop_
_entity_poly.entity_id
_entity_poly.type
_entity_poly.pdbx_seq_one_letter_code
_entity_poly.pdbx_strand_id
1 'polypeptide(L)'
;MLTAFLNKKKGLLKFGINLIKQENTMKKFLGPLMLLFLLIAALPAFGQKKHTFEIKGGNFVYDGKAVQIHSGEMHYARIPHQYWRHRFQMIKAMGLNTVATYVFWNLHETEPGKWDFTGDKNLAEYIKTAGEEGLMVILRPGPYACAEWEFGGYPWWLQNVPGMEVRRDNEAFLKHTEQYINRLAKEVAHLQVTNGGPIIMVQAENEFGSYVSQRKDIPLEEHRAYNAKIKKQLEAAGFNVPLFTSDGSWLFEGGATPGALPTANGESNIENLKKVVNQYNNGQGPYMVAEFYPGWLAHWAEPHPKVDASGIARQTEKYITNDVSFNFYMVHGGTNFGFTSGANYDKNHDIQPDLTSYDYDAPISEAGWVTPKFDSVRNVIKKHVSYKVPEAPKQIPLIEIPSIKLDKVANVFDIASTQKPVYSDKPLTFEQLNQGHGYVLYSRKFNQPISGTLSVEGLRDFAVVYVNGEKVGELNRYYKNYTMEIDIPFNSTLDILVENMGRINYGAEIVRNNKGIISPVKINDIEITGDWAMYKLPMSETPVLSDLKNVKVYDNTPANAAKLKGCPVVYQGTFNLTETGDTFIDMEQWGKGIIYINGINIGRYWKVGPQQTLYIPGVWLKKGSNQIVIFEQLNEEAKSDVKTVKVPVLTKLQAQ
;
A
#
# COMPACT_ATOMS: atom_id res chain seq x y z
N MET A 1 11.04 41.26 79.91
CA MET A 1 10.08 40.14 79.75
C MET A 1 8.70 40.53 79.21
N LEU A 2 8.26 41.80 79.23
CA LEU A 2 6.93 42.20 78.73
C LEU A 2 6.85 42.34 77.18
N THR A 3 7.96 42.63 76.51
CA THR A 3 8.02 42.87 75.05
C THR A 3 7.96 41.58 74.22
N ALA A 4 8.42 40.45 74.77
CA ALA A 4 8.40 39.14 74.09
C ALA A 4 6.99 38.52 74.05
N PHE A 5 6.13 38.84 75.03
CA PHE A 5 4.77 38.29 75.12
C PHE A 5 3.80 38.97 74.13
N LEU A 6 4.00 40.27 73.87
CA LEU A 6 3.17 41.03 72.93
C LEU A 6 3.43 40.67 71.45
N ASN A 7 4.68 40.34 71.09
CA ASN A 7 5.01 39.90 69.72
C ASN A 7 4.47 38.49 69.41
N LYS A 8 4.41 37.59 70.41
CA LYS A 8 3.84 36.24 70.24
C LYS A 8 2.32 36.28 70.00
N LYS A 9 1.59 37.18 70.68
CA LYS A 9 0.14 37.38 70.46
C LYS A 9 -0.18 37.99 69.08
N LYS A 10 0.63 38.93 68.57
CA LYS A 10 0.45 39.49 67.21
C LYS A 10 0.71 38.46 66.10
N GLY A 11 1.67 37.55 66.31
CA GLY A 11 1.94 36.43 65.37
C GLY A 11 0.79 35.43 65.26
N LEU A 12 0.21 35.04 66.41
CA LEU A 12 -0.92 34.11 66.47
C LEU A 12 -2.21 34.69 65.85
N LEU A 13 -2.47 35.99 66.02
CA LEU A 13 -3.63 36.66 65.40
C LEU A 13 -3.48 36.77 63.87
N LYS A 14 -2.28 37.05 63.37
CA LYS A 14 -1.99 37.06 61.92
C LYS A 14 -2.10 35.66 61.29
N PHE A 15 -1.71 34.62 62.03
CA PHE A 15 -1.82 33.23 61.57
C PHE A 15 -3.29 32.78 61.49
N GLY A 16 -4.10 33.10 62.51
CA GLY A 16 -5.54 32.80 62.51
C GLY A 16 -6.32 33.49 61.39
N ILE A 17 -6.01 34.76 61.09
CA ILE A 17 -6.67 35.51 60.00
C ILE A 17 -6.29 34.95 58.62
N ASN A 18 -5.05 34.48 58.43
CA ASN A 18 -4.63 33.84 57.18
C ASN A 18 -5.26 32.45 56.97
N LEU A 19 -5.45 31.66 58.03
CA LEU A 19 -6.18 30.38 57.98
C LEU A 19 -7.66 30.57 57.61
N ILE A 20 -8.33 31.56 58.19
CA ILE A 20 -9.74 31.87 57.88
C ILE A 20 -9.89 32.40 56.44
N LYS A 21 -8.91 33.16 55.93
CA LYS A 21 -8.88 33.56 54.51
C LYS A 21 -8.61 32.38 53.57
N GLN A 22 -7.76 31.43 53.94
CA GLN A 22 -7.50 30.23 53.13
C GLN A 22 -8.71 29.29 53.08
N GLU A 23 -9.44 29.10 54.18
CA GLU A 23 -10.69 28.33 54.19
C GLU A 23 -11.80 28.96 53.35
N ASN A 24 -11.98 30.29 53.43
CA ASN A 24 -12.96 30.99 52.60
C ASN A 24 -12.58 31.03 51.12
N THR A 25 -11.28 30.96 50.79
CA THR A 25 -10.81 30.86 49.41
C THR A 25 -10.98 29.42 48.88
N MET A 26 -10.68 28.39 49.68
CA MET A 26 -10.95 27.00 49.30
C MET A 26 -12.45 26.72 49.09
N LYS A 27 -13.34 27.25 49.94
CA LYS A 27 -14.80 27.07 49.76
C LYS A 27 -15.34 27.78 48.50
N LYS A 28 -14.73 28.89 48.08
CA LYS A 28 -15.08 29.59 46.82
C LYS A 28 -14.62 28.86 45.56
N PHE A 29 -13.60 28.00 45.64
CA PHE A 29 -13.13 27.19 44.51
C PHE A 29 -13.68 25.76 44.52
N LEU A 30 -13.98 25.16 45.68
CA LEU A 30 -14.54 23.81 45.73
C LEU A 30 -15.98 23.75 45.21
N GLY A 31 -16.83 24.74 45.49
CA GLY A 31 -18.23 24.76 45.02
C GLY A 31 -18.36 24.70 43.49
N PRO A 32 -17.69 25.60 42.73
CA PRO A 32 -17.67 25.55 41.27
C PRO A 32 -16.99 24.29 40.70
N LEU A 33 -15.93 23.79 41.36
CA LEU A 33 -15.20 22.60 40.90
C LEU A 33 -16.03 21.32 41.09
N MET A 34 -16.82 21.24 42.15
CA MET A 34 -17.71 20.12 42.44
C MET A 34 -18.97 20.15 41.55
N LEU A 35 -19.46 21.35 41.21
CA LEU A 35 -20.48 21.55 40.16
C LEU A 35 -19.96 21.20 38.76
N LEU A 36 -18.70 21.53 38.45
CA LEU A 36 -18.04 21.12 37.20
C LEU A 36 -17.86 19.60 37.14
N PHE A 37 -17.51 18.95 38.25
CA PHE A 37 -17.42 17.49 38.36
C PHE A 37 -18.79 16.80 38.20
N LEU A 38 -19.86 17.38 38.78
CA LEU A 38 -21.23 16.89 38.62
C LEU A 38 -21.79 17.14 37.20
N LEU A 39 -21.38 18.22 36.52
CA LEU A 39 -21.70 18.50 35.12
C LEU A 39 -20.94 17.58 34.15
N ILE A 40 -19.71 17.17 34.48
CA ILE A 40 -18.95 16.17 33.71
C ILE A 40 -19.51 14.75 33.93
N ALA A 41 -20.00 14.44 35.14
CA ALA A 41 -20.65 13.17 35.46
C ALA A 41 -22.11 13.07 34.93
N ALA A 42 -22.71 14.19 34.52
CA ALA A 42 -24.04 14.27 33.91
C ALA A 42 -23.99 14.42 32.38
N LEU A 43 -22.82 14.32 31.76
CA LEU A 43 -22.79 13.89 30.36
C LEU A 43 -23.39 12.48 30.34
N PRO A 44 -24.45 12.21 29.55
CA PRO A 44 -24.74 10.83 29.26
C PRO A 44 -23.43 10.27 28.71
N ALA A 45 -22.88 9.26 29.37
CA ALA A 45 -22.09 8.30 28.65
C ALA A 45 -22.99 7.91 27.49
N PHE A 46 -22.75 8.47 26.30
CA PHE A 46 -23.30 7.95 25.08
C PHE A 46 -22.68 6.57 24.98
N GLY A 47 -23.26 5.61 25.69
CA GLY A 47 -23.04 4.21 25.44
C GLY A 47 -23.38 4.07 23.98
N GLN A 48 -22.35 3.82 23.17
CA GLN A 48 -22.49 3.64 21.75
C GLN A 48 -23.61 2.63 21.57
N LYS A 49 -24.72 3.07 20.96
CA LYS A 49 -25.90 2.23 20.83
C LYS A 49 -25.43 0.96 20.13
N LYS A 50 -25.59 -0.20 20.77
CA LYS A 50 -25.19 -1.47 20.15
C LYS A 50 -26.05 -1.62 18.89
N HIS A 51 -25.39 -1.50 17.75
CA HIS A 51 -26.01 -1.70 16.46
C HIS A 51 -26.04 -3.19 16.13
N THR A 52 -26.93 -3.59 15.24
CA THR A 52 -27.01 -4.98 14.74
C THR A 52 -26.98 -4.98 13.23
N PHE A 53 -26.24 -5.92 12.64
CA PHE A 53 -26.25 -6.16 11.20
C PHE A 53 -26.46 -7.65 10.91
N GLU A 54 -27.39 -7.97 10.03
CA GLU A 54 -27.66 -9.34 9.59
C GLU A 54 -28.07 -9.37 8.11
N ILE A 55 -27.98 -10.55 7.50
CA ILE A 55 -28.58 -10.85 6.20
C ILE A 55 -29.87 -11.61 6.46
N LYS A 56 -31.02 -11.04 6.07
CA LYS A 56 -32.33 -11.64 6.36
C LYS A 56 -33.34 -11.35 5.27
N GLY A 57 -34.06 -12.39 4.84
CA GLY A 57 -35.15 -12.29 3.88
C GLY A 57 -34.75 -11.61 2.57
N GLY A 58 -33.56 -11.92 2.06
CA GLY A 58 -33.05 -11.32 0.81
C GLY A 58 -32.47 -9.91 0.94
N ASN A 59 -32.28 -9.38 2.16
CA ASN A 59 -31.85 -8.00 2.39
C ASN A 59 -30.66 -7.93 3.35
N PHE A 60 -29.86 -6.87 3.24
CA PHE A 60 -29.02 -6.41 4.35
C PHE A 60 -29.90 -5.65 5.34
N VAL A 61 -29.76 -5.95 6.64
CA VAL A 61 -30.59 -5.39 7.69
C VAL A 61 -29.70 -4.76 8.76
N TYR A 62 -29.83 -3.45 8.96
CA TYR A 62 -29.13 -2.67 9.99
C TYR A 62 -30.15 -2.14 11.00
N ASP A 63 -29.96 -2.46 12.29
CA ASP A 63 -30.89 -2.14 13.38
C ASP A 63 -32.36 -2.52 13.08
N GLY A 64 -32.55 -3.71 12.49
CA GLY A 64 -33.87 -4.24 12.14
C GLY A 64 -34.53 -3.59 10.91
N LYS A 65 -33.82 -2.71 10.17
CA LYS A 65 -34.31 -2.07 8.95
C LYS A 65 -33.49 -2.49 7.74
N ALA A 66 -34.16 -2.74 6.62
CA ALA A 66 -33.47 -2.96 5.35
C ALA A 66 -32.60 -1.75 5.00
N VAL A 67 -31.37 -2.01 4.57
CA VAL A 67 -30.40 -0.98 4.18
C VAL A 67 -29.74 -1.38 2.86
N GLN A 68 -29.52 -0.40 1.99
CA GLN A 68 -28.66 -0.57 0.82
C GLN A 68 -27.25 -0.08 1.16
N ILE A 69 -26.25 -0.91 0.84
CA ILE A 69 -24.85 -0.56 1.05
C ILE A 69 -24.36 0.24 -0.16
N HIS A 70 -23.97 1.48 0.09
CA HIS A 70 -23.27 2.35 -0.85
C HIS A 70 -21.84 2.48 -0.34
N SER A 71 -20.99 1.56 -0.79
CA SER A 71 -19.60 1.43 -0.33
C SER A 71 -18.62 2.03 -1.33
N GLY A 72 -17.44 2.39 -0.82
CA GLY A 72 -16.28 2.69 -1.64
C GLY A 72 -15.04 2.07 -1.02
N GLU A 73 -14.23 1.41 -1.85
CA GLU A 73 -12.97 0.81 -1.47
C GLU A 73 -11.89 1.88 -1.33
N MET A 74 -11.27 1.91 -0.16
CA MET A 74 -10.18 2.81 0.19
C MET A 74 -9.19 2.10 1.09
N HIS A 75 -7.92 2.06 0.69
CA HIS A 75 -6.89 1.29 1.39
C HIS A 75 -6.11 2.17 2.36
N TYR A 76 -6.18 1.86 3.66
CA TYR A 76 -5.42 2.57 4.70
C TYR A 76 -3.92 2.63 4.39
N ALA A 77 -3.37 1.54 3.86
CA ALA A 77 -1.96 1.37 3.51
C ALA A 77 -1.45 2.31 2.41
N ARG A 78 -2.36 2.90 1.61
CA ARG A 78 -2.05 3.81 0.50
C ARG A 78 -2.21 5.28 0.85
N ILE A 79 -2.48 5.59 2.13
CA ILE A 79 -2.85 6.92 2.60
C ILE A 79 -2.17 7.18 3.95
N PRO A 80 -1.43 8.29 4.13
CA PRO A 80 -0.92 8.68 5.44
C PRO A 80 -2.04 8.76 6.48
N HIS A 81 -1.84 8.23 7.68
CA HIS A 81 -2.91 8.09 8.67
C HIS A 81 -3.55 9.43 9.09
N GLN A 82 -2.78 10.51 9.05
CA GLN A 82 -3.26 11.86 9.31
C GLN A 82 -4.32 12.33 8.30
N TYR A 83 -4.42 11.69 7.13
CA TYR A 83 -5.40 11.99 6.08
C TYR A 83 -6.61 11.06 6.06
N TRP A 84 -6.61 9.94 6.79
CA TRP A 84 -7.74 8.99 6.77
C TRP A 84 -9.08 9.67 7.06
N ARG A 85 -9.16 10.50 8.11
CA ARG A 85 -10.39 11.22 8.44
C ARG A 85 -10.86 12.13 7.30
N HIS A 86 -9.95 12.85 6.66
CA HIS A 86 -10.28 13.68 5.49
C HIS A 86 -10.86 12.83 4.37
N ARG A 87 -10.27 11.67 4.07
CA ARG A 87 -10.76 10.79 3.01
C ARG A 87 -12.10 10.14 3.35
N PHE A 88 -12.37 9.78 4.60
CA PHE A 88 -13.71 9.34 5.03
C PHE A 88 -14.77 10.45 4.86
N GLN A 89 -14.40 11.70 5.15
CA GLN A 89 -15.28 12.84 4.91
C GLN A 89 -15.56 13.03 3.41
N MET A 90 -14.57 12.79 2.54
CA MET A 90 -14.77 12.77 1.09
C MET A 90 -15.73 11.65 0.65
N ILE A 91 -15.56 10.42 1.16
CA ILE A 91 -16.47 9.28 0.92
C ILE A 91 -17.91 9.64 1.28
N LYS A 92 -18.12 10.20 2.47
CA LYS A 92 -19.45 10.67 2.92
C LYS A 92 -19.99 11.79 2.04
N ALA A 93 -19.14 12.75 1.66
CA ALA A 93 -19.54 13.85 0.80
C ALA A 93 -19.92 13.41 -0.61
N MET A 94 -19.38 12.28 -1.10
CA MET A 94 -19.85 11.65 -2.34
C MET A 94 -21.23 11.01 -2.18
N GLY A 95 -21.67 10.75 -0.94
CA GLY A 95 -22.97 10.17 -0.59
C GLY A 95 -22.90 8.71 -0.17
N LEU A 96 -21.71 8.16 0.06
CA LEU A 96 -21.53 6.78 0.53
C LEU A 96 -21.81 6.64 2.03
N ASN A 97 -22.24 5.46 2.45
CA ASN A 97 -22.54 5.12 3.85
C ASN A 97 -21.60 4.06 4.44
N THR A 98 -20.74 3.49 3.60
CA THR A 98 -19.84 2.39 3.95
C THR A 98 -18.47 2.63 3.31
N VAL A 99 -17.41 2.17 3.98
CA VAL A 99 -16.08 2.04 3.40
C VAL A 99 -15.66 0.58 3.41
N ALA A 100 -15.02 0.14 2.34
CA ALA A 100 -14.38 -1.16 2.26
C ALA A 100 -12.86 -1.00 2.27
N THR A 101 -12.15 -1.96 2.88
CA THR A 101 -10.69 -2.03 2.78
C THR A 101 -10.21 -3.47 2.78
N TYR A 102 -9.24 -3.78 1.91
CA TYR A 102 -8.34 -4.90 2.09
C TYR A 102 -7.46 -4.77 3.32
N VAL A 103 -6.88 -5.89 3.75
CA VAL A 103 -5.76 -5.97 4.68
C VAL A 103 -4.58 -6.63 3.97
N PHE A 104 -3.41 -6.01 4.02
CA PHE A 104 -2.21 -6.49 3.35
C PHE A 104 -1.31 -7.22 4.34
N TRP A 105 -1.27 -8.54 4.30
CA TRP A 105 -0.50 -9.35 5.25
C TRP A 105 0.98 -8.95 5.27
N ASN A 106 1.62 -8.78 4.11
CA ASN A 106 3.02 -8.38 3.99
C ASN A 106 3.36 -7.01 4.55
N LEU A 107 2.39 -6.10 4.65
CA LEU A 107 2.59 -4.80 5.30
C LEU A 107 2.79 -4.99 6.82
N HIS A 108 2.06 -5.95 7.38
CA HIS A 108 2.03 -6.21 8.82
C HIS A 108 3.07 -7.22 9.28
N GLU A 109 3.45 -8.19 8.45
CA GLU A 109 4.46 -9.21 8.76
C GLU A 109 5.59 -9.21 7.71
N THR A 110 6.39 -8.14 7.72
CA THR A 110 7.48 -7.93 6.75
C THR A 110 8.59 -8.99 6.87
N GLU A 111 8.70 -9.62 8.04
CA GLU A 111 9.54 -10.78 8.34
C GLU A 111 8.77 -11.75 9.25
N PRO A 112 9.09 -13.07 9.23
CA PRO A 112 8.37 -14.06 10.03
C PRO A 112 8.29 -13.67 11.51
N GLY A 113 7.08 -13.56 12.05
CA GLY A 113 6.79 -13.24 13.44
C GLY A 113 6.95 -11.77 13.84
N LYS A 114 7.42 -10.88 12.95
CA LYS A 114 7.57 -9.45 13.24
C LYS A 114 6.35 -8.67 12.77
N TRP A 115 5.48 -8.34 13.72
CA TRP A 115 4.20 -7.69 13.45
C TRP A 115 4.22 -6.18 13.70
N ASP A 116 3.69 -5.39 12.76
CA ASP A 116 3.56 -3.94 12.89
C ASP A 116 2.16 -3.45 12.47
N PHE A 117 1.48 -2.79 13.42
CA PHE A 117 0.16 -2.18 13.26
C PHE A 117 0.17 -0.74 13.78
N THR A 118 1.29 -0.03 13.64
CA THR A 118 1.46 1.35 14.11
C THR A 118 1.45 2.37 12.97
N GLY A 119 1.19 3.64 13.28
CA GLY A 119 1.22 4.74 12.30
C GLY A 119 0.32 4.48 11.09
N ASP A 120 0.89 4.59 9.89
CA ASP A 120 0.19 4.35 8.61
C ASP A 120 -0.29 2.90 8.42
N LYS A 121 0.11 1.98 9.31
CA LYS A 121 -0.33 0.57 9.33
C LYS A 121 -1.37 0.29 10.42
N ASN A 122 -1.82 1.31 11.16
CA ASN A 122 -2.77 1.14 12.25
C ASN A 122 -4.20 0.91 11.75
N LEU A 123 -4.49 -0.33 11.36
CA LEU A 123 -5.80 -0.72 10.85
C LEU A 123 -6.93 -0.51 11.89
N ALA A 124 -6.66 -0.73 13.18
CA ALA A 124 -7.66 -0.53 14.23
C ALA A 124 -8.09 0.94 14.32
N GLU A 125 -7.13 1.86 14.25
CA GLU A 125 -7.40 3.31 14.23
C GLU A 125 -8.12 3.74 12.95
N TYR A 126 -7.75 3.20 11.78
CA TYR A 126 -8.48 3.43 10.53
C TYR A 126 -9.96 3.06 10.65
N ILE A 127 -10.25 1.83 11.10
CA ILE A 127 -11.61 1.31 11.26
C ILE A 127 -12.39 2.13 12.30
N LYS A 128 -11.76 2.44 13.44
CA LYS A 128 -12.38 3.27 14.47
C LYS A 128 -12.73 4.66 13.95
N THR A 129 -11.80 5.29 13.21
CA THR A 129 -12.01 6.61 12.61
C THR A 129 -13.16 6.60 11.60
N ALA A 130 -13.30 5.54 10.80
CA ALA A 130 -14.45 5.36 9.92
C ALA A 130 -15.77 5.33 10.71
N GLY A 131 -15.82 4.57 11.81
CA GLY A 131 -16.98 4.50 12.70
C GLY A 131 -17.29 5.83 13.40
N GLU A 132 -16.28 6.60 13.82
CA GLU A 132 -16.43 7.95 14.38
C GLU A 132 -17.03 8.92 13.36
N GLU A 133 -16.67 8.77 12.08
CA GLU A 133 -17.29 9.48 10.97
C GLU A 133 -18.68 8.90 10.61
N GLY A 134 -19.16 7.85 11.27
CA GLY A 134 -20.48 7.26 11.04
C GLY A 134 -20.59 6.44 9.76
N LEU A 135 -19.47 5.89 9.27
CA LEU A 135 -19.45 4.91 8.19
C LEU A 135 -19.53 3.49 8.76
N MET A 136 -20.25 2.61 8.05
CA MET A 136 -20.08 1.16 8.21
C MET A 136 -18.76 0.73 7.55
N VAL A 137 -18.21 -0.41 8.00
CA VAL A 137 -16.96 -0.96 7.45
C VAL A 137 -17.18 -2.38 6.91
N ILE A 138 -16.74 -2.61 5.68
CA ILE A 138 -16.53 -3.95 5.12
C ILE A 138 -15.04 -4.26 5.19
N LEU A 139 -14.68 -5.33 5.89
CA LEU A 139 -13.28 -5.75 6.01
C LEU A 139 -12.99 -6.88 5.03
N ARG A 140 -11.92 -6.78 4.24
CA ARG A 140 -11.51 -7.80 3.27
C ARG A 140 -10.13 -8.34 3.68
N PRO A 141 -10.06 -9.24 4.68
CA PRO A 141 -8.81 -9.57 5.37
C PRO A 141 -7.83 -10.44 4.57
N GLY A 142 -8.22 -10.96 3.41
CA GLY A 142 -7.40 -11.87 2.62
C GLY A 142 -7.55 -13.33 3.05
N PRO A 143 -6.46 -14.14 3.10
CA PRO A 143 -5.05 -13.73 3.21
C PRO A 143 -4.40 -13.21 1.92
N TYR A 144 -5.10 -13.35 0.79
CA TYR A 144 -4.74 -12.75 -0.49
C TYR A 144 -5.69 -11.61 -0.84
N ALA A 145 -5.14 -10.47 -1.23
CA ALA A 145 -5.86 -9.25 -1.60
C ALA A 145 -5.87 -8.95 -3.10
N CYS A 146 -4.91 -9.50 -3.89
CA CYS A 146 -4.63 -9.02 -5.25
C CYS A 146 -4.28 -7.52 -5.24
N ALA A 147 -5.26 -6.68 -5.58
CA ALA A 147 -5.29 -5.24 -5.36
C ALA A 147 -4.12 -4.43 -5.93
N GLU A 148 -3.46 -4.96 -6.97
CA GLU A 148 -2.26 -4.35 -7.57
C GLU A 148 -1.18 -4.03 -6.52
N TRP A 149 -1.12 -4.89 -5.51
CA TRP A 149 -0.23 -4.78 -4.37
C TRP A 149 0.81 -5.87 -4.45
N GLU A 150 2.02 -5.57 -3.98
CA GLU A 150 3.15 -6.48 -3.89
C GLU A 150 2.72 -7.90 -3.47
N PHE A 151 2.92 -8.86 -4.37
CA PHE A 151 2.58 -10.27 -4.19
C PHE A 151 1.12 -10.55 -3.77
N GLY A 152 0.19 -9.67 -4.15
CA GLY A 152 -1.21 -9.77 -3.77
C GLY A 152 -1.44 -9.68 -2.25
N GLY A 153 -0.52 -9.05 -1.52
CA GLY A 153 -0.55 -8.94 -0.06
C GLY A 153 0.22 -10.04 0.66
N TYR A 154 0.76 -11.05 -0.03
CA TYR A 154 1.54 -12.11 0.62
C TYR A 154 2.95 -11.66 1.03
N PRO A 155 3.44 -12.09 2.21
CA PRO A 155 4.82 -11.85 2.58
C PRO A 155 5.78 -12.62 1.67
N TRP A 156 6.84 -11.94 1.20
CA TRP A 156 7.85 -12.50 0.31
C TRP A 156 8.50 -13.79 0.85
N TRP A 157 8.65 -13.86 2.18
CA TRP A 157 9.32 -14.96 2.88
C TRP A 157 8.52 -16.27 2.86
N LEU A 158 7.23 -16.26 2.49
CA LEU A 158 6.47 -17.49 2.30
C LEU A 158 7.14 -18.41 1.27
N GLN A 159 7.79 -17.83 0.25
CA GLN A 159 8.50 -18.59 -0.79
C GLN A 159 9.75 -19.33 -0.27
N ASN A 160 10.24 -19.00 0.93
CA ASN A 160 11.33 -19.72 1.59
C ASN A 160 10.83 -20.92 2.42
N VAL A 161 9.52 -21.04 2.64
CA VAL A 161 8.96 -22.12 3.45
C VAL A 161 8.94 -23.42 2.61
N PRO A 162 9.59 -24.51 3.07
CA PRO A 162 9.62 -25.76 2.33
C PRO A 162 8.22 -26.31 2.05
N GLY A 163 7.98 -26.72 0.81
CA GLY A 163 6.69 -27.27 0.38
C GLY A 163 5.55 -26.25 0.32
N MET A 164 5.84 -24.94 0.42
CA MET A 164 4.84 -23.88 0.30
C MET A 164 4.22 -23.85 -1.11
N GLU A 165 2.89 -23.81 -1.14
CA GLU A 165 2.15 -23.38 -2.33
C GLU A 165 0.97 -22.51 -1.87
N VAL A 166 0.99 -21.23 -2.26
CA VAL A 166 -0.05 -20.27 -1.88
C VAL A 166 -1.37 -20.58 -2.57
N ARG A 167 -2.49 -20.24 -1.91
CA ARG A 167 -3.87 -20.42 -2.41
C ARG A 167 -4.24 -21.87 -2.74
N ARG A 168 -3.65 -22.82 -2.02
CA ARG A 168 -3.89 -24.26 -2.14
C ARG A 168 -4.20 -24.86 -0.77
N ASP A 169 -4.83 -26.04 -0.74
CA ASP A 169 -5.00 -26.84 0.48
C ASP A 169 -3.67 -27.47 0.91
N ASN A 170 -2.74 -26.61 1.30
CA ASN A 170 -1.36 -26.91 1.63
C ASN A 170 -1.14 -26.67 3.13
N GLU A 171 -0.62 -27.66 3.84
CA GLU A 171 -0.48 -27.61 5.30
C GLU A 171 0.38 -26.43 5.78
N ALA A 172 1.53 -26.21 5.13
CA ALA A 172 2.44 -25.11 5.48
C ALA A 172 1.78 -23.74 5.26
N PHE A 173 1.09 -23.58 4.13
CA PHE A 173 0.36 -22.36 3.82
C PHE A 173 -0.77 -22.11 4.82
N LEU A 174 -1.62 -23.12 5.06
CA LEU A 174 -2.76 -23.00 5.97
C LEU A 174 -2.33 -22.66 7.40
N LYS A 175 -1.23 -23.23 7.88
CA LYS A 175 -0.63 -22.87 9.17
C LYS A 175 -0.27 -21.38 9.25
N HIS A 176 0.36 -20.83 8.22
CA HIS A 176 0.73 -19.41 8.21
C HIS A 176 -0.49 -18.49 8.05
N THR A 177 -1.48 -18.87 7.23
CA THR A 177 -2.74 -18.12 7.13
C THR A 177 -3.51 -18.09 8.44
N GLU A 178 -3.53 -19.19 9.19
CA GLU A 178 -4.14 -19.26 10.52
C GLU A 178 -3.42 -18.33 11.52
N GLN A 179 -2.10 -18.30 11.50
CA GLN A 179 -1.31 -17.39 12.34
C GLN A 179 -1.62 -15.93 12.04
N TYR A 180 -1.65 -15.57 10.75
CA TYR A 180 -2.00 -14.24 10.28
C TYR A 180 -3.43 -13.84 10.68
N ILE A 181 -4.43 -14.67 10.38
CA ILE A 181 -5.83 -14.38 10.68
C ILE A 181 -6.04 -14.24 12.20
N ASN A 182 -5.44 -15.11 13.01
CA ASN A 182 -5.49 -15.01 14.47
C ASN A 182 -4.81 -13.74 15.00
N ARG A 183 -3.68 -13.33 14.40
CA ARG A 183 -3.00 -12.10 14.75
C ARG A 183 -3.84 -10.87 14.39
N LEU A 184 -4.44 -10.87 13.20
CA LEU A 184 -5.32 -9.81 12.72
C LEU A 184 -6.57 -9.68 13.59
N ALA A 185 -7.18 -10.79 13.98
CA ALA A 185 -8.36 -10.78 14.84
C ALA A 185 -8.10 -10.08 16.19
N LYS A 186 -6.89 -10.25 16.77
CA LYS A 186 -6.50 -9.51 17.98
C LYS A 186 -6.52 -7.99 17.80
N GLU A 187 -6.29 -7.49 16.59
CA GLU A 187 -6.29 -6.06 16.27
C GLU A 187 -7.69 -5.51 16.00
N VAL A 188 -8.58 -6.28 15.36
CA VAL A 188 -9.83 -5.71 14.80
C VAL A 188 -11.12 -6.45 15.11
N ALA A 189 -11.09 -7.68 15.64
CA ALA A 189 -12.32 -8.44 15.90
C ALA A 189 -13.24 -7.76 16.94
N HIS A 190 -12.65 -6.99 17.87
CA HIS A 190 -13.41 -6.19 18.84
C HIS A 190 -14.12 -4.98 18.21
N LEU A 191 -13.82 -4.63 16.96
CA LEU A 191 -14.46 -3.55 16.19
C LEU A 191 -15.62 -4.04 15.31
N GLN A 192 -16.04 -5.29 15.48
CA GLN A 192 -17.26 -5.81 14.86
C GLN A 192 -18.51 -5.17 15.44
N VAL A 193 -19.54 -5.03 14.62
CA VAL A 193 -20.84 -4.47 15.03
C VAL A 193 -21.50 -5.25 16.16
N THR A 194 -21.27 -6.58 16.20
CA THR A 194 -21.62 -7.48 17.31
C THR A 194 -20.95 -7.10 18.64
N ASN A 195 -19.82 -6.40 18.58
CA ASN A 195 -19.05 -5.88 19.72
C ASN A 195 -19.18 -4.34 19.88
N GLY A 196 -20.04 -3.70 19.09
CA GLY A 196 -20.28 -2.25 19.14
C GLY A 196 -19.40 -1.41 18.21
N GLY A 197 -18.56 -2.01 17.38
CA GLY A 197 -17.77 -1.31 16.37
C GLY A 197 -18.45 -1.21 14.99
N PRO A 198 -17.77 -0.67 13.96
CA PRO A 198 -18.39 -0.40 12.66
C PRO A 198 -18.27 -1.54 11.63
N ILE A 199 -17.52 -2.62 11.90
CA ILE A 199 -17.37 -3.72 10.92
C ILE A 199 -18.67 -4.51 10.82
N ILE A 200 -19.30 -4.48 9.64
CA ILE A 200 -20.59 -5.13 9.36
C ILE A 200 -20.48 -6.43 8.56
N MET A 201 -19.43 -6.58 7.75
CA MET A 201 -19.18 -7.78 6.95
C MET A 201 -17.68 -8.04 6.82
N VAL A 202 -17.33 -9.31 6.63
CA VAL A 202 -15.95 -9.76 6.43
C VAL A 202 -15.88 -10.65 5.19
N GLN A 203 -14.95 -10.39 4.28
CA GLN A 203 -14.76 -11.26 3.12
C GLN A 203 -13.94 -12.50 3.48
N ALA A 204 -14.32 -13.66 2.92
CA ALA A 204 -13.50 -14.86 2.90
C ALA A 204 -12.79 -14.99 1.55
N GLU A 205 -11.45 -15.00 1.57
CA GLU A 205 -10.61 -15.04 0.35
C GLU A 205 -10.88 -13.83 -0.58
N ASN A 206 -10.34 -13.84 -1.80
CA ASN A 206 -10.58 -12.83 -2.81
C ASN A 206 -10.51 -13.36 -4.25
N GLU A 207 -11.59 -13.22 -5.02
CA GLU A 207 -11.69 -13.64 -6.43
C GLU A 207 -11.15 -15.05 -6.67
N PHE A 208 -11.49 -15.98 -5.78
CA PHE A 208 -10.93 -17.32 -5.81
C PHE A 208 -11.33 -18.08 -7.08
N GLY A 209 -12.54 -17.86 -7.60
CA GLY A 209 -13.01 -18.44 -8.86
C GLY A 209 -12.12 -18.09 -10.05
N SER A 210 -11.51 -16.89 -10.07
CA SER A 210 -10.51 -16.51 -11.08
C SER A 210 -9.29 -17.43 -11.02
N TYR A 211 -8.79 -17.71 -9.81
CA TYR A 211 -7.66 -18.62 -9.61
C TYR A 211 -8.00 -20.06 -9.99
N VAL A 212 -9.17 -20.56 -9.58
CA VAL A 212 -9.68 -21.89 -9.97
C VAL A 212 -9.72 -22.04 -11.49
N SER A 213 -10.20 -21.02 -12.22
CA SER A 213 -10.30 -21.09 -13.68
C SER A 213 -8.94 -21.18 -14.39
N GLN A 214 -7.89 -20.68 -13.74
CA GLN A 214 -6.52 -20.61 -14.27
C GLN A 214 -5.66 -21.82 -13.84
N ARG A 215 -5.89 -22.36 -12.65
CA ARG A 215 -5.17 -23.53 -12.08
C ARG A 215 -5.90 -24.84 -12.34
N LYS A 216 -6.08 -25.17 -13.62
CA LYS A 216 -6.75 -26.41 -14.07
C LYS A 216 -6.02 -27.70 -13.68
N ASP A 217 -4.77 -27.58 -13.23
CA ASP A 217 -3.97 -28.66 -12.68
C ASP A 217 -4.41 -29.09 -11.27
N ILE A 218 -5.22 -28.29 -10.58
CA ILE A 218 -5.77 -28.59 -9.25
C ILE A 218 -7.25 -28.99 -9.38
N PRO A 219 -7.70 -30.10 -8.78
CA PRO A 219 -9.10 -30.48 -8.77
C PRO A 219 -9.99 -29.44 -8.06
N LEU A 220 -11.19 -29.20 -8.58
CA LEU A 220 -12.16 -28.25 -8.00
C LEU A 220 -12.47 -28.53 -6.52
N GLU A 221 -12.54 -29.80 -6.12
CA GLU A 221 -12.80 -30.18 -4.73
C GLU A 221 -11.67 -29.78 -3.78
N GLU A 222 -10.42 -29.79 -4.24
CA GLU A 222 -9.27 -29.33 -3.46
C GLU A 222 -9.31 -27.81 -3.29
N HIS A 223 -9.64 -27.08 -4.37
CA HIS A 223 -9.89 -25.64 -4.30
C HIS A 223 -11.00 -25.29 -3.29
N ARG A 224 -12.13 -26.01 -3.33
CA ARG A 224 -13.24 -25.83 -2.38
C ARG A 224 -12.82 -26.13 -0.94
N ALA A 225 -12.02 -27.18 -0.72
CA ALA A 225 -11.51 -27.54 0.60
C ALA A 225 -10.62 -26.42 1.18
N TYR A 226 -9.73 -25.84 0.38
CA TYR A 226 -8.94 -24.67 0.78
C TYR A 226 -9.82 -23.48 1.16
N ASN A 227 -10.74 -23.07 0.29
CA ASN A 227 -11.56 -21.87 0.52
C ASN A 227 -12.44 -22.03 1.78
N ALA A 228 -13.01 -23.23 1.99
CA ALA A 228 -13.75 -23.58 3.20
C ALA A 228 -12.89 -23.50 4.48
N LYS A 229 -11.59 -23.86 4.40
CA LYS A 229 -10.65 -23.74 5.52
C LYS A 229 -10.32 -22.29 5.86
N ILE A 230 -10.15 -21.41 4.86
CA ILE A 230 -9.97 -19.97 5.09
C ILE A 230 -11.20 -19.37 5.78
N LYS A 231 -12.41 -19.67 5.28
CA LYS A 231 -13.67 -19.27 5.95
C LYS A 231 -13.71 -19.73 7.41
N LYS A 232 -13.39 -21.00 7.66
CA LYS A 232 -13.37 -21.58 9.02
C LYS A 232 -12.33 -20.91 9.92
N GLN A 233 -11.16 -20.55 9.40
CA GLN A 233 -10.14 -19.83 10.17
C GLN A 233 -10.64 -18.43 10.59
N LEU A 234 -11.34 -17.71 9.72
CA LEU A 234 -11.95 -16.42 10.07
C LEU A 234 -12.98 -16.59 11.20
N GLU A 235 -13.88 -17.56 11.08
CA GLU A 235 -14.88 -17.86 12.12
C GLU A 235 -14.21 -18.25 13.46
N ALA A 236 -13.22 -19.14 13.41
CA ALA A 236 -12.49 -19.61 14.59
C ALA A 236 -11.69 -18.49 15.29
N ALA A 237 -11.17 -17.52 14.52
CA ALA A 237 -10.47 -16.37 15.05
C ALA A 237 -11.40 -15.33 15.71
N GLY A 238 -12.71 -15.47 15.55
CA GLY A 238 -13.72 -14.63 16.21
C GLY A 238 -14.40 -13.60 15.31
N PHE A 239 -14.28 -13.73 13.99
CA PHE A 239 -15.11 -12.96 13.06
C PHE A 239 -16.52 -13.57 13.00
N ASN A 240 -17.50 -12.87 13.57
CA ASN A 240 -18.86 -13.33 13.81
C ASN A 240 -19.95 -12.45 13.15
N VAL A 241 -19.55 -11.57 12.24
CA VAL A 241 -20.44 -10.85 11.32
C VAL A 241 -20.67 -11.67 10.04
N PRO A 242 -21.69 -11.36 9.22
CA PRO A 242 -21.89 -12.05 7.96
C PRO A 242 -20.62 -12.10 7.09
N LEU A 243 -20.29 -13.30 6.61
CA LEU A 243 -19.20 -13.52 5.68
C LEU A 243 -19.71 -13.46 4.24
N PHE A 244 -18.85 -13.01 3.32
CA PHE A 244 -19.15 -12.99 1.88
C PHE A 244 -17.93 -13.39 1.05
N THR A 245 -18.15 -13.77 -0.21
CA THR A 245 -17.11 -13.95 -1.24
C THR A 245 -17.38 -13.02 -2.40
N SER A 246 -16.36 -12.68 -3.19
CA SER A 246 -16.50 -11.82 -4.38
C SER A 246 -15.79 -12.43 -5.57
N ASP A 247 -16.47 -12.55 -6.72
CA ASP A 247 -15.93 -13.12 -7.94
C ASP A 247 -16.59 -12.50 -9.18
N GLY A 248 -16.01 -12.65 -10.37
CA GLY A 248 -16.77 -12.46 -11.61
C GLY A 248 -18.02 -13.36 -11.61
N SER A 249 -19.18 -12.84 -12.05
CA SER A 249 -20.45 -13.59 -11.99
C SER A 249 -20.39 -14.94 -12.73
N TRP A 250 -19.52 -15.07 -13.72
CA TRP A 250 -19.25 -16.31 -14.47
C TRP A 250 -18.30 -17.30 -13.76
N LEU A 251 -17.79 -16.97 -12.57
CA LEU A 251 -16.78 -17.76 -11.83
C LEU A 251 -17.27 -18.26 -10.46
N PHE A 252 -18.55 -18.06 -10.14
CA PHE A 252 -19.11 -18.46 -8.84
C PHE A 252 -19.00 -19.95 -8.54
N GLU A 253 -18.94 -20.82 -9.55
CA GLU A 253 -18.80 -22.28 -9.35
C GLU A 253 -17.52 -22.66 -8.57
N GLY A 254 -16.43 -21.92 -8.80
CA GLY A 254 -15.16 -22.09 -8.11
C GLY A 254 -14.96 -21.13 -6.93
N GLY A 255 -15.60 -19.95 -6.95
CA GLY A 255 -15.38 -18.90 -5.96
C GLY A 255 -16.35 -18.90 -4.78
N ALA A 256 -17.62 -19.28 -4.99
CA ALA A 256 -18.64 -19.26 -3.95
C ALA A 256 -18.35 -20.31 -2.85
N THR A 257 -18.54 -19.91 -1.59
CA THR A 257 -18.34 -20.79 -0.43
C THR A 257 -19.63 -20.92 0.37
N PRO A 258 -20.12 -22.14 0.66
CA PRO A 258 -21.31 -22.35 1.47
C PRO A 258 -21.29 -21.60 2.82
N GLY A 259 -22.37 -20.89 3.11
CA GLY A 259 -22.51 -20.09 4.33
C GLY A 259 -21.84 -18.70 4.28
N ALA A 260 -21.26 -18.32 3.14
CA ALA A 260 -20.89 -16.94 2.84
C ALA A 260 -21.77 -16.41 1.71
N LEU A 261 -22.16 -15.14 1.74
CA LEU A 261 -22.92 -14.49 0.67
C LEU A 261 -22.05 -14.38 -0.60
N PRO A 262 -22.46 -14.94 -1.75
CA PRO A 262 -21.74 -14.73 -3.00
C PRO A 262 -22.09 -13.34 -3.58
N THR A 263 -21.07 -12.56 -3.94
CA THR A 263 -21.19 -11.23 -4.53
C THR A 263 -20.38 -11.14 -5.83
N ALA A 264 -20.76 -10.23 -6.73
CA ALA A 264 -20.15 -10.16 -8.05
C ALA A 264 -19.17 -8.98 -8.21
N ASN A 265 -18.15 -9.16 -9.04
CA ASN A 265 -17.22 -8.11 -9.45
C ASN A 265 -17.45 -7.76 -10.92
N GLY A 266 -17.45 -6.46 -11.24
CA GLY A 266 -17.61 -5.93 -12.60
C GLY A 266 -18.97 -6.16 -13.28
N GLU A 267 -19.95 -6.74 -12.59
CA GLU A 267 -21.25 -7.10 -13.18
C GLU A 267 -22.19 -5.90 -13.32
N SER A 268 -22.45 -5.48 -14.56
CA SER A 268 -23.31 -4.33 -14.87
C SER A 268 -24.76 -4.70 -15.23
N ASN A 269 -25.03 -5.99 -15.51
CA ASN A 269 -26.34 -6.51 -15.83
C ASN A 269 -27.06 -7.00 -14.57
N ILE A 270 -28.08 -6.24 -14.16
CA ILE A 270 -28.89 -6.48 -12.96
C ILE A 270 -29.60 -7.84 -13.01
N GLU A 271 -30.16 -8.22 -14.16
CA GLU A 271 -30.89 -9.48 -14.29
C GLU A 271 -29.94 -10.67 -14.15
N ASN A 272 -28.76 -10.59 -14.77
CA ASN A 272 -27.74 -11.61 -14.65
C ASN A 272 -27.21 -11.71 -13.21
N LEU A 273 -26.91 -10.57 -12.59
CA LEU A 273 -26.50 -10.52 -11.18
C LEU A 273 -27.51 -11.24 -10.28
N LYS A 274 -28.78 -10.86 -10.37
CA LYS A 274 -29.84 -11.46 -9.53
C LYS A 274 -29.98 -12.95 -9.80
N LYS A 275 -29.97 -13.37 -11.07
CA LYS A 275 -30.03 -14.77 -11.48
C LYS A 275 -28.89 -15.60 -10.86
N VAL A 276 -27.64 -15.15 -11.01
CA VAL A 276 -26.47 -15.90 -10.55
C VAL A 276 -26.41 -15.93 -9.03
N VAL A 277 -26.65 -14.81 -8.34
CA VAL A 277 -26.72 -14.81 -6.87
C VAL A 277 -27.78 -15.79 -6.37
N ASN A 278 -28.98 -15.79 -6.98
CA ASN A 278 -30.04 -16.72 -6.59
C ASN A 278 -29.63 -18.19 -6.76
N GLN A 279 -28.83 -18.52 -7.78
CA GLN A 279 -28.32 -19.89 -7.99
C GLN A 279 -27.43 -20.37 -6.83
N TYR A 280 -26.65 -19.46 -6.23
CA TYR A 280 -25.67 -19.79 -5.18
C TYR A 280 -26.08 -19.34 -3.77
N ASN A 281 -27.25 -18.71 -3.62
CA ASN A 281 -27.74 -18.16 -2.36
C ASN A 281 -29.22 -18.52 -2.11
N ASN A 282 -29.58 -19.79 -2.32
CA ASN A 282 -30.90 -20.35 -1.99
C ASN A 282 -32.08 -19.60 -2.62
N GLY A 283 -31.92 -19.09 -3.84
CA GLY A 283 -32.97 -18.40 -4.58
C GLY A 283 -33.26 -16.96 -4.15
N GLN A 284 -32.43 -16.35 -3.30
CA GLN A 284 -32.65 -14.99 -2.80
C GLN A 284 -31.38 -14.14 -2.76
N GLY A 285 -31.56 -12.82 -2.64
CA GLY A 285 -30.48 -11.86 -2.37
C GLY A 285 -29.99 -11.90 -0.90
N PRO A 286 -29.37 -10.81 -0.40
CA PRO A 286 -29.20 -9.51 -1.04
C PRO A 286 -28.28 -9.55 -2.25
N TYR A 287 -28.44 -8.57 -3.13
CA TYR A 287 -27.64 -8.45 -4.36
C TYR A 287 -26.59 -7.37 -4.16
N MET A 288 -25.33 -7.72 -4.42
CA MET A 288 -24.23 -6.79 -4.27
C MET A 288 -23.18 -6.97 -5.37
N VAL A 289 -22.72 -5.84 -5.91
CA VAL A 289 -21.49 -5.75 -6.68
C VAL A 289 -20.35 -5.35 -5.73
N ALA A 290 -19.51 -6.30 -5.35
CA ALA A 290 -18.44 -6.09 -4.36
C ALA A 290 -17.23 -5.34 -4.92
N GLU A 291 -17.05 -5.33 -6.24
CA GLU A 291 -16.12 -4.44 -6.92
C GLU A 291 -16.77 -3.86 -8.18
N PHE A 292 -17.14 -2.59 -8.12
CA PHE A 292 -17.57 -1.78 -9.26
C PHE A 292 -16.43 -0.86 -9.66
N TYR A 293 -15.88 -1.02 -10.86
CA TYR A 293 -14.67 -0.33 -11.30
C TYR A 293 -14.97 1.04 -11.96
N PRO A 294 -14.81 2.19 -11.26
CA PRO A 294 -15.00 3.51 -11.86
C PRO A 294 -13.79 3.97 -12.68
N GLY A 295 -12.72 3.19 -12.69
CA GLY A 295 -11.39 3.48 -13.22
C GLY A 295 -10.64 2.17 -13.42
N TRP A 296 -9.31 2.19 -13.51
CA TRP A 296 -8.54 0.95 -13.73
C TRP A 296 -7.11 1.04 -13.19
N LEU A 297 -6.47 -0.12 -13.03
CA LEU A 297 -5.04 -0.23 -12.73
C LEU A 297 -4.17 0.29 -13.89
N ALA A 298 -2.96 0.74 -13.55
CA ALA A 298 -2.03 1.33 -14.50
C ALA A 298 -0.63 0.75 -14.33
N HIS A 299 0.06 0.53 -15.45
CA HIS A 299 1.43 0.00 -15.47
C HIS A 299 2.42 1.02 -16.01
N TRP A 300 3.69 0.83 -15.68
CA TRP A 300 4.78 1.53 -16.36
C TRP A 300 4.81 1.17 -17.85
N ALA A 301 5.18 2.13 -18.69
CA ALA A 301 5.24 2.03 -20.15
C ALA A 301 3.90 1.82 -20.87
N GLU A 302 2.77 2.02 -20.18
CA GLU A 302 1.43 1.95 -20.77
C GLU A 302 0.66 3.27 -20.61
N PRO A 303 -0.30 3.61 -21.49
CA PRO A 303 -1.12 4.80 -21.31
C PRO A 303 -1.90 4.76 -19.99
N HIS A 304 -1.99 5.90 -19.31
CA HIS A 304 -2.80 5.97 -18.09
C HIS A 304 -4.30 5.74 -18.42
N PRO A 305 -5.01 4.85 -17.70
CA PRO A 305 -6.41 4.57 -17.95
C PRO A 305 -7.30 5.79 -17.79
N LYS A 306 -8.42 5.79 -18.53
CA LYS A 306 -9.47 6.81 -18.37
C LYS A 306 -10.84 6.20 -18.64
N VAL A 307 -11.74 6.35 -17.68
CA VAL A 307 -13.11 5.81 -17.71
C VAL A 307 -14.12 6.95 -17.64
N ASP A 308 -15.16 6.87 -18.47
CA ASP A 308 -16.18 7.93 -18.59
C ASP A 308 -16.97 8.12 -17.28
N ALA A 309 -16.91 9.34 -16.73
CA ALA A 309 -17.64 9.72 -15.53
C ALA A 309 -19.17 9.56 -15.68
N SER A 310 -19.72 9.85 -16.86
CA SER A 310 -21.17 9.79 -17.09
C SER A 310 -21.67 8.34 -17.09
N GLY A 311 -20.92 7.42 -17.68
CA GLY A 311 -21.18 5.98 -17.65
C GLY A 311 -21.20 5.43 -16.22
N ILE A 312 -20.21 5.80 -15.42
CA ILE A 312 -20.16 5.40 -14.00
C ILE A 312 -21.36 5.93 -13.21
N ALA A 313 -21.73 7.19 -13.41
CA ALA A 313 -22.90 7.77 -12.75
C ALA A 313 -24.21 7.06 -13.15
N ARG A 314 -24.42 6.76 -14.45
CA ARG A 314 -25.59 6.01 -14.92
C ARG A 314 -25.65 4.60 -14.36
N GLN A 315 -24.52 3.90 -14.30
CA GLN A 315 -24.48 2.55 -13.74
C GLN A 315 -24.74 2.58 -12.22
N THR A 316 -24.26 3.60 -11.52
CA THR A 316 -24.57 3.83 -10.10
C THR A 316 -26.07 4.00 -9.88
N GLU A 317 -26.72 4.84 -10.69
CA GLU A 317 -28.18 5.04 -10.65
C GLU A 317 -28.93 3.72 -10.86
N LYS A 318 -28.47 2.91 -11.83
CA LYS A 318 -29.03 1.60 -12.14
C LYS A 318 -28.94 0.66 -10.93
N TYR A 319 -27.82 0.62 -10.21
CA TYR A 319 -27.70 -0.20 -9.00
C TYR A 319 -28.65 0.27 -7.91
N ILE A 320 -28.69 1.58 -7.62
CA ILE A 320 -29.53 2.15 -6.57
C ILE A 320 -31.00 1.82 -6.81
N THR A 321 -31.50 2.13 -8.01
CA THR A 321 -32.93 1.98 -8.38
C THR A 321 -33.39 0.52 -8.52
N ASN A 322 -32.46 -0.45 -8.48
CA ASN A 322 -32.76 -1.88 -8.58
C ASN A 322 -32.43 -2.67 -7.31
N ASP A 323 -32.24 -1.99 -6.18
CA ASP A 323 -31.91 -2.57 -4.87
C ASP A 323 -30.61 -3.41 -4.90
N VAL A 324 -29.64 -3.00 -5.72
CA VAL A 324 -28.31 -3.61 -5.77
C VAL A 324 -27.36 -2.77 -4.94
N SER A 325 -26.79 -3.35 -3.90
CA SER A 325 -25.70 -2.73 -3.16
C SER A 325 -24.42 -2.73 -3.99
N PHE A 326 -23.51 -1.80 -3.75
CA PHE A 326 -22.27 -1.72 -4.52
C PHE A 326 -21.11 -1.19 -3.70
N ASN A 327 -19.90 -1.49 -4.17
CA ASN A 327 -18.66 -0.97 -3.65
C ASN A 327 -17.80 -0.43 -4.80
N PHE A 328 -17.51 0.86 -4.82
CA PHE A 328 -16.60 1.45 -5.81
C PHE A 328 -15.16 0.98 -5.58
N TYR A 329 -14.60 0.22 -6.51
CA TYR A 329 -13.20 -0.22 -6.48
C TYR A 329 -12.41 0.51 -7.57
N MET A 330 -11.74 1.63 -7.32
CA MET A 330 -11.57 2.35 -6.04
C MET A 330 -12.47 3.59 -5.95
N VAL A 331 -12.91 3.96 -4.74
CA VAL A 331 -13.44 5.34 -4.52
C VAL A 331 -12.30 6.34 -4.36
N HIS A 332 -11.23 5.92 -3.70
CA HIS A 332 -9.97 6.62 -3.55
C HIS A 332 -8.84 5.60 -3.52
N GLY A 333 -7.98 5.60 -4.54
CA GLY A 333 -6.91 4.61 -4.61
C GLY A 333 -5.65 5.01 -3.82
N GLY A 334 -5.20 6.26 -3.90
CA GLY A 334 -4.04 6.75 -3.15
C GLY A 334 -2.71 6.44 -3.85
N THR A 335 -1.68 6.03 -3.09
CA THR A 335 -0.32 5.80 -3.60
C THR A 335 0.26 4.48 -3.09
N ASN A 336 0.89 3.72 -3.99
CA ASN A 336 1.76 2.58 -3.66
C ASN A 336 3.12 3.07 -3.15
N PHE A 337 3.17 3.59 -1.92
CA PHE A 337 4.43 4.10 -1.34
C PHE A 337 5.50 3.01 -1.23
N GLY A 338 6.77 3.41 -1.33
CA GLY A 338 7.91 2.50 -1.23
C GLY A 338 7.91 1.38 -2.27
N PHE A 339 7.93 0.13 -1.81
CA PHE A 339 7.99 -1.07 -2.65
C PHE A 339 6.71 -1.90 -2.62
N THR A 340 5.57 -1.23 -2.45
CA THR A 340 4.27 -1.88 -2.24
C THR A 340 3.47 -2.11 -3.54
N SER A 341 3.91 -1.54 -4.66
CA SER A 341 3.32 -1.80 -5.98
C SER A 341 3.48 -3.28 -6.38
N GLY A 342 2.44 -3.88 -6.94
CA GLY A 342 2.50 -5.22 -7.50
C GLY A 342 3.01 -5.25 -8.94
N ALA A 343 2.65 -6.33 -9.64
CA ALA A 343 2.76 -6.42 -11.09
C ALA A 343 1.73 -7.40 -11.67
N ASN A 344 1.42 -7.25 -12.94
CA ASN A 344 0.67 -8.21 -13.74
C ASN A 344 1.60 -8.87 -14.78
N TYR A 345 1.02 -9.67 -15.67
CA TYR A 345 1.67 -10.25 -16.84
C TYR A 345 0.61 -10.60 -17.88
N ASP A 346 1.02 -10.72 -19.13
CA ASP A 346 0.15 -11.17 -20.22
C ASP A 346 0.94 -12.02 -21.24
N LYS A 347 0.40 -12.21 -22.44
CA LYS A 347 1.09 -12.97 -23.50
C LYS A 347 2.28 -12.22 -24.08
N ASN A 348 2.23 -10.89 -24.07
CA ASN A 348 3.19 -10.01 -24.70
C ASN A 348 4.33 -9.62 -23.75
N HIS A 349 4.04 -9.55 -22.45
CA HIS A 349 4.96 -9.09 -21.41
C HIS A 349 5.04 -10.12 -20.28
N ASP A 350 6.25 -10.53 -19.92
CA ASP A 350 6.46 -11.48 -18.81
C ASP A 350 6.29 -10.81 -17.44
N ILE A 351 6.21 -9.47 -17.41
CA ILE A 351 5.82 -8.64 -16.27
C ILE A 351 5.28 -7.29 -16.75
N GLN A 352 4.27 -6.78 -16.06
CA GLN A 352 3.71 -5.42 -16.21
C GLN A 352 3.70 -4.78 -14.82
N PRO A 353 4.77 -4.05 -14.41
CA PRO A 353 4.88 -3.50 -13.07
C PRO A 353 3.87 -2.37 -12.85
N ASP A 354 3.14 -2.42 -11.74
CA ASP A 354 2.17 -1.40 -11.37
C ASP A 354 2.86 -0.06 -11.09
N LEU A 355 2.14 1.05 -11.31
CA LEU A 355 2.63 2.39 -10.99
C LEU A 355 2.76 2.64 -9.48
N THR A 356 3.57 3.64 -9.13
CA THR A 356 3.61 4.19 -7.78
C THR A 356 2.32 4.92 -7.46
N SER A 357 1.81 5.73 -8.40
CA SER A 357 0.47 6.32 -8.28
C SER A 357 -0.57 5.21 -8.35
N TYR A 358 -1.51 5.21 -7.41
CA TYR A 358 -2.72 4.41 -7.48
C TYR A 358 -3.94 5.33 -7.59
N ASP A 359 -3.82 6.42 -8.35
CA ASP A 359 -4.94 7.36 -8.62
C ASP A 359 -6.17 6.63 -9.17
N TYR A 360 -5.93 5.61 -10.01
CA TYR A 360 -6.92 4.71 -10.57
C TYR A 360 -7.91 5.37 -11.52
N ASP A 361 -7.81 6.69 -11.80
CA ASP A 361 -8.91 7.50 -12.33
C ASP A 361 -10.16 7.38 -11.43
N ALA A 362 -9.94 7.26 -10.12
CA ALA A 362 -11.00 7.14 -9.12
C ALA A 362 -11.80 8.45 -8.99
N PRO A 363 -13.03 8.40 -8.43
CA PRO A 363 -13.78 9.60 -8.09
C PRO A 363 -12.97 10.59 -7.23
N ILE A 364 -12.18 10.09 -6.28
CA ILE A 364 -11.27 10.89 -5.45
C ILE A 364 -9.83 10.62 -5.90
N SER A 365 -9.13 11.66 -6.39
CA SER A 365 -7.76 11.52 -6.93
C SER A 365 -6.74 11.02 -5.90
N GLU A 366 -5.52 10.70 -6.35
CA GLU A 366 -4.39 10.31 -5.50
C GLU A 366 -4.15 11.27 -4.31
N ALA A 367 -4.24 12.58 -4.53
CA ALA A 367 -4.06 13.59 -3.50
C ALA A 367 -5.36 13.94 -2.73
N GLY A 368 -6.45 13.19 -2.95
CA GLY A 368 -7.71 13.37 -2.21
C GLY A 368 -8.63 14.46 -2.76
N TRP A 369 -8.51 14.83 -4.04
CA TRP A 369 -9.28 15.93 -4.62
C TRP A 369 -10.61 15.45 -5.21
N VAL A 370 -11.58 16.36 -5.25
CA VAL A 370 -12.82 16.18 -6.02
C VAL A 370 -12.47 16.14 -7.51
N THR A 371 -13.09 15.24 -8.25
CA THR A 371 -12.97 15.12 -9.71
C THR A 371 -14.33 15.31 -10.38
N PRO A 372 -14.39 15.50 -11.70
CA PRO A 372 -15.65 15.46 -12.43
C PRO A 372 -16.46 14.16 -12.20
N LYS A 373 -15.77 13.04 -11.93
CA LYS A 373 -16.41 11.75 -11.64
C LYS A 373 -17.06 11.73 -10.25
N PHE A 374 -16.40 12.31 -9.24
CA PHE A 374 -16.99 12.53 -7.92
C PHE A 374 -18.29 13.32 -8.02
N ASP A 375 -18.29 14.47 -8.70
CA ASP A 375 -19.48 15.31 -8.81
C ASP A 375 -20.62 14.59 -9.54
N SER A 376 -20.31 13.87 -10.61
CA SER A 376 -21.29 13.11 -11.40
C SER A 376 -21.99 12.03 -10.55
N VAL A 377 -21.20 11.24 -9.81
CA VAL A 377 -21.72 10.18 -8.94
C VAL A 377 -22.48 10.77 -7.75
N ARG A 378 -21.93 11.79 -7.11
CA ARG A 378 -22.58 12.49 -5.98
C ARG A 378 -23.96 13.03 -6.37
N ASN A 379 -24.08 13.64 -7.55
CA ASN A 379 -25.34 14.20 -8.03
C ASN A 379 -26.41 13.12 -8.28
N VAL A 380 -26.00 11.90 -8.67
CA VAL A 380 -26.93 10.76 -8.77
C VAL A 380 -27.35 10.29 -7.39
N ILE A 381 -26.39 10.02 -6.50
CA ILE A 381 -26.70 9.48 -5.16
C ILE A 381 -27.65 10.41 -4.40
N LYS A 382 -27.40 11.73 -4.44
CA LYS A 382 -28.25 12.75 -3.78
C LYS A 382 -29.72 12.72 -4.20
N LYS A 383 -30.05 12.21 -5.39
CA LYS A 383 -31.44 12.12 -5.87
C LYS A 383 -32.21 10.95 -5.27
N HIS A 384 -31.50 9.89 -4.86
CA HIS A 384 -32.10 8.61 -4.50
C HIS A 384 -32.00 8.29 -3.00
N VAL A 385 -31.10 8.95 -2.27
CA VAL A 385 -30.92 8.70 -0.84
C VAL A 385 -31.70 9.68 0.02
N SER A 386 -32.24 9.18 1.14
CA SER A 386 -33.01 9.99 2.10
C SER A 386 -32.15 10.66 3.18
N TYR A 387 -30.91 10.19 3.36
CA TYR A 387 -29.97 10.78 4.31
C TYR A 387 -29.29 12.02 3.73
N LYS A 388 -28.88 12.94 4.61
CA LYS A 388 -28.18 14.16 4.22
C LYS A 388 -26.77 13.81 3.71
N VAL A 389 -26.50 14.15 2.45
CA VAL A 389 -25.15 14.10 1.87
C VAL A 389 -24.42 15.41 2.22
N PRO A 390 -23.31 15.37 2.98
CA PRO A 390 -22.57 16.58 3.35
C PRO A 390 -21.83 17.20 2.14
N GLU A 391 -21.30 18.39 2.35
CA GLU A 391 -20.36 19.01 1.41
C GLU A 391 -18.96 18.39 1.56
N ALA A 392 -18.18 18.42 0.47
CA ALA A 392 -16.81 17.93 0.50
C ALA A 392 -15.95 18.78 1.45
N PRO A 393 -15.06 18.16 2.25
CA PRO A 393 -14.09 18.90 3.05
C PRO A 393 -13.18 19.75 2.15
N LYS A 394 -12.59 20.80 2.73
CA LYS A 394 -11.64 21.63 1.99
C LYS A 394 -10.46 20.79 1.50
N GLN A 395 -9.96 21.14 0.32
CA GLN A 395 -8.74 20.56 -0.24
C GLN A 395 -7.55 20.84 0.70
N ILE A 396 -6.67 19.86 0.83
CA ILE A 396 -5.41 19.99 1.58
C ILE A 396 -4.53 21.03 0.86
N PRO A 397 -3.86 21.96 1.57
CA PRO A 397 -3.03 22.98 0.96
C PRO A 397 -1.92 22.40 0.08
N LEU A 398 -1.65 23.05 -1.06
CA LEU A 398 -0.58 22.67 -1.99
C LEU A 398 0.57 23.68 -1.94
N ILE A 399 1.80 23.18 -1.92
CA ILE A 399 3.02 23.97 -2.04
C ILE A 399 3.82 23.59 -3.27
N GLU A 400 4.77 24.44 -3.64
CA GLU A 400 5.71 24.21 -4.73
C GLU A 400 7.10 24.61 -4.26
N ILE A 401 8.10 23.81 -4.59
CA ILE A 401 9.50 24.03 -4.24
C ILE A 401 10.28 24.14 -5.56
N PRO A 402 10.62 25.35 -6.01
CA PRO A 402 11.15 25.57 -7.36
C PRO A 402 12.50 24.88 -7.64
N SER A 403 13.31 24.67 -6.59
CA SER A 403 14.59 23.96 -6.69
C SER A 403 15.02 23.47 -5.31
N ILE A 404 15.23 22.17 -5.19
CA ILE A 404 15.82 21.48 -4.04
C ILE A 404 17.22 21.06 -4.47
N LYS A 405 18.24 21.70 -3.90
CA LYS A 405 19.64 21.39 -4.22
C LYS A 405 20.03 20.02 -3.66
N LEU A 406 20.76 19.27 -4.48
CA LEU A 406 21.35 17.98 -4.14
C LEU A 406 22.84 18.21 -3.96
N ASP A 407 23.29 18.33 -2.71
CA ASP A 407 24.64 18.80 -2.38
C ASP A 407 25.67 17.67 -2.36
N LYS A 408 25.22 16.43 -2.17
CA LYS A 408 26.08 15.24 -2.02
C LYS A 408 25.68 14.14 -2.99
N VAL A 409 26.69 13.38 -3.43
CA VAL A 409 26.50 12.20 -4.29
C VAL A 409 27.48 11.10 -3.90
N ALA A 410 27.03 9.85 -3.96
CA ALA A 410 27.87 8.66 -3.74
C ALA A 410 27.55 7.57 -4.77
N ASN A 411 28.57 6.78 -5.13
CA ASN A 411 28.42 5.62 -5.99
C ASN A 411 27.84 4.45 -5.19
N VAL A 412 26.79 3.80 -5.71
CA VAL A 412 26.17 2.65 -5.04
C VAL A 412 27.07 1.43 -5.01
N PHE A 413 28.06 1.30 -5.91
CA PHE A 413 29.07 0.24 -5.78
C PHE A 413 29.92 0.39 -4.52
N ASP A 414 30.26 1.63 -4.14
CA ASP A 414 30.97 1.89 -2.88
C ASP A 414 30.09 1.51 -1.69
N ILE A 415 28.78 1.82 -1.74
CA ILE A 415 27.81 1.42 -0.72
C ILE A 415 27.72 -0.10 -0.62
N ALA A 416 27.56 -0.80 -1.75
CA ALA A 416 27.49 -2.25 -1.82
C ALA A 416 28.75 -2.91 -1.24
N SER A 417 29.93 -2.35 -1.51
CA SER A 417 31.21 -2.87 -0.99
C SER A 417 31.32 -2.86 0.54
N THR A 418 30.52 -2.05 1.24
CA THR A 418 30.45 -2.05 2.70
C THR A 418 29.62 -3.21 3.25
N GLN A 419 28.78 -3.81 2.42
CA GLN A 419 27.95 -4.94 2.79
C GLN A 419 28.75 -6.22 2.77
N LYS A 420 28.42 -7.17 3.65
CA LYS A 420 29.00 -8.51 3.59
C LYS A 420 28.38 -9.26 2.40
N PRO A 421 29.16 -9.64 1.37
CA PRO A 421 28.62 -10.41 0.27
C PRO A 421 28.24 -11.83 0.73
N VAL A 422 27.22 -12.38 0.08
CA VAL A 422 26.95 -13.82 0.10
C VAL A 422 27.64 -14.43 -1.11
N TYR A 423 28.42 -15.48 -0.90
CA TYR A 423 29.10 -16.21 -1.97
C TYR A 423 28.34 -17.48 -2.33
N SER A 424 28.27 -17.81 -3.62
CA SER A 424 27.69 -19.05 -4.14
C SER A 424 28.28 -19.37 -5.52
N ASP A 425 28.23 -20.64 -5.90
CA ASP A 425 28.63 -21.06 -7.26
C ASP A 425 27.67 -20.55 -8.34
N LYS A 426 26.45 -20.18 -7.95
CA LYS A 426 25.39 -19.69 -8.83
C LYS A 426 24.71 -18.47 -8.20
N PRO A 427 24.15 -17.55 -9.01
CA PRO A 427 23.28 -16.50 -8.50
C PRO A 427 22.15 -17.07 -7.66
N LEU A 428 21.90 -16.45 -6.50
CA LEU A 428 20.80 -16.78 -5.61
C LEU A 428 19.64 -15.80 -5.81
N THR A 429 18.42 -16.26 -5.61
CA THR A 429 17.26 -15.36 -5.63
C THR A 429 17.29 -14.39 -4.45
N PHE A 430 16.51 -13.32 -4.52
CA PHE A 430 16.33 -12.36 -3.44
C PHE A 430 15.88 -13.05 -2.14
N GLU A 431 14.95 -14.01 -2.26
CA GLU A 431 14.43 -14.75 -1.12
C GLU A 431 15.48 -15.68 -0.51
N GLN A 432 16.29 -16.38 -1.32
CA GLN A 432 17.43 -17.17 -0.84
C GLN A 432 18.49 -16.31 -0.13
N LEU A 433 18.62 -15.05 -0.50
CA LEU A 433 19.46 -14.05 0.16
C LEU A 433 18.82 -13.45 1.44
N ASN A 434 17.59 -13.86 1.76
CA ASN A 434 16.75 -13.28 2.81
C ASN A 434 16.53 -11.78 2.62
N GLN A 435 16.07 -11.38 1.44
CA GLN A 435 15.71 -10.01 1.08
C GLN A 435 14.39 -10.00 0.29
N GLY A 436 13.43 -9.17 0.70
CA GLY A 436 12.13 -9.05 0.02
C GLY A 436 12.11 -8.07 -1.14
N HIS A 437 12.76 -6.91 -1.00
CA HIS A 437 12.57 -5.74 -1.88
C HIS A 437 13.92 -5.10 -2.26
N GLY A 438 13.87 -4.00 -3.00
CA GLY A 438 15.05 -3.24 -3.40
C GLY A 438 15.83 -3.93 -4.53
N TYR A 439 17.15 -4.03 -4.33
CA TYR A 439 18.11 -4.39 -5.36
C TYR A 439 19.13 -5.43 -4.85
N VAL A 440 19.72 -6.19 -5.77
CA VAL A 440 20.89 -7.03 -5.47
C VAL A 440 21.92 -6.80 -6.56
N LEU A 441 23.17 -6.57 -6.15
CA LEU A 441 24.32 -6.53 -7.04
C LEU A 441 24.94 -7.93 -7.12
N TYR A 442 24.86 -8.56 -8.28
CA TYR A 442 25.51 -9.85 -8.57
C TYR A 442 26.85 -9.57 -9.24
N SER A 443 27.94 -9.91 -8.57
CA SER A 443 29.30 -9.60 -9.02
C SER A 443 30.10 -10.87 -9.27
N ARG A 444 30.81 -10.92 -10.40
CA ARG A 444 31.71 -12.02 -10.77
C ARG A 444 33.00 -11.48 -11.36
N LYS A 445 34.12 -11.84 -10.74
CA LYS A 445 35.46 -11.54 -11.27
C LYS A 445 35.92 -12.59 -12.26
N PHE A 446 36.44 -12.19 -13.41
CA PHE A 446 36.98 -13.08 -14.45
C PHE A 446 38.50 -12.93 -14.53
N ASN A 447 39.22 -14.05 -14.43
CA ASN A 447 40.68 -14.07 -14.56
C ASN A 447 41.16 -14.32 -16.01
N GLN A 448 40.25 -14.62 -16.93
CA GLN A 448 40.49 -14.79 -18.36
C GLN A 448 39.45 -13.96 -19.13
N PRO A 449 39.80 -13.41 -20.30
CA PRO A 449 38.84 -12.68 -21.10
C PRO A 449 37.74 -13.63 -21.62
N ILE A 450 36.53 -13.10 -21.78
CA ILE A 450 35.40 -13.80 -22.39
C ILE A 450 34.48 -12.78 -23.07
N SER A 451 33.99 -13.12 -24.26
CA SER A 451 33.12 -12.24 -25.04
C SER A 451 32.06 -13.08 -25.75
N GLY A 452 30.94 -12.45 -26.08
CA GLY A 452 29.82 -13.04 -26.80
C GLY A 452 28.47 -12.67 -26.20
N THR A 453 27.46 -13.48 -26.44
CA THR A 453 26.10 -13.19 -25.96
C THR A 453 25.97 -13.57 -24.49
N LEU A 454 25.84 -12.56 -23.61
CA LEU A 454 25.36 -12.72 -22.24
C LEU A 454 23.86 -13.04 -22.28
N SER A 455 23.44 -14.12 -21.61
CA SER A 455 22.04 -14.48 -21.42
C SER A 455 21.70 -14.62 -19.93
N VAL A 456 20.62 -13.95 -19.54
CA VAL A 456 20.04 -13.96 -18.18
C VAL A 456 18.53 -14.22 -18.30
N GLU A 457 18.14 -15.34 -18.91
CA GLU A 457 16.72 -15.70 -19.15
C GLU A 457 15.84 -15.67 -17.89
N GLY A 458 16.43 -15.96 -16.73
CA GLY A 458 15.76 -15.93 -15.42
C GLY A 458 15.80 -14.58 -14.73
N LEU A 459 16.04 -13.48 -15.44
CA LEU A 459 16.07 -12.14 -14.87
C LEU A 459 14.69 -11.73 -14.34
N ARG A 460 14.67 -11.28 -13.09
CA ARG A 460 13.50 -10.77 -12.38
C ARG A 460 13.86 -9.52 -11.57
N ASP A 461 13.68 -8.31 -12.10
CA ASP A 461 12.99 -8.00 -13.37
C ASP A 461 13.72 -7.02 -14.29
N PHE A 462 14.46 -6.07 -13.74
CA PHE A 462 15.25 -5.12 -14.52
C PHE A 462 16.70 -5.14 -14.06
N ALA A 463 17.65 -5.16 -15.00
CA ALA A 463 19.06 -5.13 -14.66
C ALA A 463 19.83 -4.10 -15.48
N VAL A 464 20.79 -3.46 -14.83
CA VAL A 464 21.86 -2.73 -15.51
C VAL A 464 23.14 -3.56 -15.38
N VAL A 465 23.83 -3.74 -16.50
CA VAL A 465 25.04 -4.57 -16.60
C VAL A 465 26.25 -3.68 -16.73
N TYR A 466 27.30 -3.99 -15.97
CA TYR A 466 28.55 -3.26 -15.93
C TYR A 466 29.76 -4.17 -16.09
N VAL A 467 30.81 -3.66 -16.72
CA VAL A 467 32.13 -4.28 -16.77
C VAL A 467 33.14 -3.28 -16.21
N ASN A 468 33.86 -3.67 -15.14
CA ASN A 468 34.77 -2.79 -14.40
C ASN A 468 34.13 -1.44 -13.96
N GLY A 469 32.85 -1.47 -13.61
CA GLY A 469 32.09 -0.30 -13.18
C GLY A 469 31.57 0.59 -14.32
N GLU A 470 31.86 0.28 -15.59
CA GLU A 470 31.31 0.99 -16.74
C GLU A 470 30.02 0.31 -17.21
N LYS A 471 28.95 1.08 -17.40
CA LYS A 471 27.66 0.58 -17.90
C LYS A 471 27.83 0.09 -19.34
N VAL A 472 27.51 -1.18 -19.59
CA VAL A 472 27.58 -1.80 -20.92
C VAL A 472 26.20 -2.10 -21.52
N GLY A 473 25.14 -2.19 -20.70
CA GLY A 473 23.80 -2.42 -21.21
C GLY A 473 22.72 -2.57 -20.14
N GLU A 474 21.51 -2.83 -20.60
CA GLU A 474 20.31 -3.04 -19.78
C GLU A 474 19.57 -4.29 -20.25
N LEU A 475 19.06 -5.05 -19.29
CA LEU A 475 18.17 -6.18 -19.52
C LEU A 475 16.83 -5.89 -18.83
N ASN A 476 15.72 -6.21 -19.50
CA ASN A 476 14.40 -5.79 -19.06
C ASN A 476 13.35 -6.85 -19.36
N ARG A 477 12.80 -7.43 -18.28
CA ARG A 477 11.75 -8.46 -18.31
C ARG A 477 10.45 -7.97 -18.98
N TYR A 478 10.10 -6.68 -18.87
CA TYR A 478 8.92 -6.12 -19.53
C TYR A 478 9.04 -6.27 -21.06
N TYR A 479 10.21 -5.90 -21.62
CA TYR A 479 10.47 -6.00 -23.07
C TYR A 479 10.95 -7.38 -23.54
N LYS A 480 10.94 -8.38 -22.65
CA LYS A 480 11.52 -9.72 -22.91
C LYS A 480 12.97 -9.66 -23.41
N ASN A 481 13.72 -8.64 -22.96
CA ASN A 481 15.10 -8.46 -23.34
C ASN A 481 16.01 -9.05 -22.25
N TYR A 482 16.42 -10.30 -22.45
CA TYR A 482 17.23 -11.08 -21.50
C TYR A 482 18.66 -11.30 -21.95
N THR A 483 19.02 -10.80 -23.13
CA THR A 483 20.33 -11.04 -23.74
C THR A 483 20.98 -9.76 -24.21
N MET A 484 22.31 -9.74 -24.23
CA MET A 484 23.09 -8.67 -24.83
C MET A 484 24.48 -9.17 -25.21
N GLU A 485 25.12 -8.54 -26.18
CA GLU A 485 26.54 -8.78 -26.43
C GLU A 485 27.37 -8.18 -25.28
N ILE A 486 28.37 -8.93 -24.84
CA ILE A 486 29.30 -8.50 -23.81
C ILE A 486 30.75 -8.80 -24.21
N ASP A 487 31.65 -7.93 -23.77
CA ASP A 487 33.09 -8.13 -23.81
C ASP A 487 33.64 -7.93 -22.40
N ILE A 488 34.20 -9.00 -21.82
CA ILE A 488 34.80 -8.99 -20.49
C ILE A 488 36.31 -9.19 -20.66
N PRO A 489 37.12 -8.13 -20.47
CA PRO A 489 38.56 -8.22 -20.63
C PRO A 489 39.23 -9.07 -19.52
N PHE A 490 40.50 -9.41 -19.73
CA PHE A 490 41.32 -10.11 -18.74
C PHE A 490 41.30 -9.38 -17.38
N ASN A 491 41.13 -10.14 -16.29
CA ASN A 491 41.13 -9.64 -14.90
C ASN A 491 40.07 -8.54 -14.63
N SER A 492 38.90 -8.65 -15.26
CA SER A 492 37.78 -7.71 -15.11
C SER A 492 36.64 -8.28 -14.27
N THR A 493 35.78 -7.40 -13.77
CA THR A 493 34.58 -7.78 -13.02
C THR A 493 33.33 -7.49 -13.85
N LEU A 494 32.43 -8.48 -13.89
CA LEU A 494 31.05 -8.33 -14.33
C LEU A 494 30.18 -8.02 -13.11
N ASP A 495 29.41 -6.94 -13.20
CA ASP A 495 28.42 -6.58 -12.19
C ASP A 495 27.04 -6.46 -12.84
N ILE A 496 26.04 -7.11 -12.25
CA ILE A 496 24.65 -7.08 -12.69
C ILE A 496 23.81 -6.54 -11.53
N LEU A 497 23.38 -5.28 -11.62
CA LEU A 497 22.52 -4.66 -10.61
C LEU A 497 21.06 -4.94 -10.96
N VAL A 498 20.44 -5.86 -10.22
CA VAL A 498 19.06 -6.30 -10.46
C VAL A 498 18.09 -5.61 -9.52
N GLU A 499 16.99 -5.10 -10.06
CA GLU A 499 15.84 -4.55 -9.34
C GLU A 499 14.69 -5.55 -9.27
N ASN A 500 14.10 -5.71 -8.07
CA ASN A 500 12.75 -6.24 -7.94
C ASN A 500 11.73 -5.13 -8.21
N MET A 501 10.98 -5.22 -9.31
CA MET A 501 10.01 -4.18 -9.71
C MET A 501 8.63 -4.32 -9.05
N GLY A 502 8.38 -5.40 -8.31
CA GLY A 502 7.08 -5.76 -7.76
C GLY A 502 6.74 -7.21 -8.11
N ARG A 503 6.34 -8.03 -7.14
CA ARG A 503 5.88 -9.41 -7.37
C ARG A 503 4.52 -9.43 -8.03
N ILE A 504 4.32 -10.41 -8.90
CA ILE A 504 3.07 -10.61 -9.61
C ILE A 504 1.96 -10.79 -8.58
N ASN A 505 0.89 -10.01 -8.72
CA ASN A 505 -0.19 -9.93 -7.76
C ASN A 505 -1.43 -10.71 -8.19
N TYR A 506 -1.56 -11.12 -9.46
CA TYR A 506 -2.73 -11.79 -10.01
C TYR A 506 -2.36 -13.00 -10.89
N GLY A 507 -3.24 -13.98 -10.92
CA GLY A 507 -3.20 -15.10 -11.88
C GLY A 507 -2.36 -16.30 -11.44
N ALA A 508 -2.17 -17.26 -12.36
CA ALA A 508 -1.48 -18.52 -12.06
C ALA A 508 0.01 -18.34 -11.73
N GLU A 509 0.68 -17.33 -12.27
CA GLU A 509 2.12 -17.10 -12.05
C GLU A 509 2.45 -16.61 -10.64
N ILE A 510 1.45 -16.35 -9.77
CA ILE A 510 1.73 -15.94 -8.40
C ILE A 510 2.54 -16.98 -7.61
N VAL A 511 2.49 -18.26 -8.01
CA VAL A 511 3.27 -19.35 -7.38
C VAL A 511 4.72 -19.40 -7.85
N ARG A 512 5.09 -18.59 -8.85
CA ARG A 512 6.45 -18.47 -9.40
C ARG A 512 6.91 -17.03 -9.29
N ASN A 513 7.15 -16.56 -8.07
CA ASN A 513 7.33 -15.13 -7.79
C ASN A 513 8.70 -14.76 -7.18
N ASN A 514 9.67 -15.68 -7.19
CA ASN A 514 11.03 -15.38 -6.76
C ASN A 514 11.62 -14.25 -7.60
N LYS A 515 12.48 -13.43 -7.00
CA LYS A 515 13.09 -12.25 -7.64
C LYS A 515 14.62 -12.37 -7.71
N GLY A 516 15.26 -11.55 -8.54
CA GLY A 516 16.70 -11.63 -8.80
C GLY A 516 17.00 -12.42 -10.07
N ILE A 517 17.99 -13.32 -10.01
CA ILE A 517 18.34 -14.18 -11.13
C ILE A 517 17.95 -15.62 -10.73
N ILE A 518 16.89 -16.14 -11.37
CA ILE A 518 16.29 -17.43 -10.99
C ILE A 518 16.74 -18.61 -11.86
N SER A 519 17.60 -18.37 -12.84
CA SER A 519 18.16 -19.38 -13.75
C SER A 519 19.66 -19.13 -13.93
N PRO A 520 20.41 -20.08 -14.52
CA PRO A 520 21.83 -19.87 -14.76
C PRO A 520 22.11 -18.69 -15.70
N VAL A 521 23.18 -17.94 -15.40
CA VAL A 521 23.74 -16.90 -16.28
C VAL A 521 24.70 -17.57 -17.26
N LYS A 522 24.60 -17.23 -18.55
CA LYS A 522 25.45 -17.83 -19.59
C LYS A 522 26.15 -16.79 -20.45
N ILE A 523 27.32 -17.13 -20.97
CA ILE A 523 27.98 -16.38 -22.06
C ILE A 523 28.31 -17.38 -23.18
N ASN A 524 27.78 -17.16 -24.39
CA ASN A 524 27.85 -18.13 -25.52
C ASN A 524 27.45 -19.55 -25.11
N ASP A 525 26.29 -19.69 -24.47
CA ASP A 525 25.73 -20.94 -23.94
C ASP A 525 26.54 -21.64 -22.83
N ILE A 526 27.69 -21.10 -22.44
CA ILE A 526 28.50 -21.61 -21.32
C ILE A 526 27.96 -21.02 -20.02
N GLU A 527 27.53 -21.89 -19.09
CA GLU A 527 27.10 -21.49 -17.75
C GLU A 527 28.25 -20.88 -16.95
N ILE A 528 28.04 -19.66 -16.45
CA ILE A 528 29.02 -18.96 -15.61
C ILE A 528 28.83 -19.38 -14.16
N THR A 529 29.77 -20.15 -13.65
CA THR A 529 29.77 -20.70 -12.28
C THR A 529 30.97 -20.24 -11.44
N GLY A 530 30.86 -20.45 -10.14
CA GLY A 530 31.90 -20.19 -9.14
C GLY A 530 31.99 -18.71 -8.72
N ASP A 531 32.29 -18.47 -7.44
CA ASP A 531 32.64 -17.15 -6.88
C ASP A 531 31.70 -15.98 -7.20
N TRP A 532 30.38 -16.22 -7.32
CA TRP A 532 29.42 -15.11 -7.39
C TRP A 532 29.35 -14.43 -6.02
N ALA A 533 29.65 -13.14 -5.97
CA ALA A 533 29.45 -12.30 -4.79
C ALA A 533 28.15 -11.50 -4.94
N MET A 534 27.20 -11.72 -4.03
CA MET A 534 25.90 -11.05 -4.03
C MET A 534 25.80 -10.04 -2.88
N TYR A 535 25.62 -8.76 -3.23
CA TYR A 535 25.47 -7.68 -2.27
C TYR A 535 24.02 -7.25 -2.17
N LYS A 536 23.49 -7.33 -0.95
CA LYS A 536 22.10 -7.01 -0.62
C LYS A 536 21.92 -5.50 -0.50
N LEU A 537 20.96 -4.95 -1.22
CA LEU A 537 20.55 -3.56 -1.17
C LEU A 537 19.03 -3.49 -0.96
N PRO A 538 18.54 -3.85 0.24
CA PRO A 538 17.10 -3.95 0.50
C PRO A 538 16.38 -2.60 0.38
N MET A 539 17.12 -1.49 0.56
CA MET A 539 16.58 -0.13 0.52
C MET A 539 15.37 0.04 1.48
N SER A 540 15.38 -0.70 2.59
CA SER A 540 14.35 -0.64 3.63
C SER A 540 14.54 0.57 4.56
N GLU A 541 15.75 1.12 4.58
CA GLU A 541 16.13 2.32 5.30
C GLU A 541 16.71 3.34 4.32
N THR A 542 16.51 4.63 4.58
CA THR A 542 17.08 5.68 3.75
C THR A 542 18.61 5.65 3.81
N PRO A 543 19.31 5.58 2.67
CA PRO A 543 20.77 5.60 2.64
C PRO A 543 21.28 7.04 2.82
N VAL A 544 21.22 7.54 4.06
CA VAL A 544 21.71 8.88 4.42
C VAL A 544 23.23 8.89 4.31
N LEU A 545 23.76 9.60 3.31
CA LEU A 545 25.17 9.59 2.94
C LEU A 545 26.09 10.09 4.06
N SER A 546 25.63 11.00 4.92
CA SER A 546 26.42 11.47 6.07
C SER A 546 26.70 10.39 7.11
N ASP A 547 25.89 9.33 7.12
CA ASP A 547 25.91 8.30 8.16
C ASP A 547 26.65 7.04 7.68
N LEU A 548 26.91 6.94 6.37
CA LEU A 548 27.59 5.82 5.75
C LEU A 548 29.10 5.87 6.04
N LYS A 549 29.59 4.83 6.72
CA LYS A 549 31.02 4.64 6.99
C LYS A 549 31.67 3.93 5.81
N ASN A 550 32.92 4.29 5.51
CA ASN A 550 33.72 3.68 4.44
C ASN A 550 33.10 3.80 3.03
N VAL A 551 32.18 4.74 2.83
CA VAL A 551 31.65 5.11 1.52
C VAL A 551 32.25 6.43 1.12
N LYS A 552 32.72 6.54 -0.12
CA LYS A 552 33.26 7.80 -0.64
C LYS A 552 32.12 8.70 -1.06
N VAL A 553 31.86 9.74 -0.26
CA VAL A 553 30.85 10.76 -0.54
C VAL A 553 31.52 11.98 -1.16
N TYR A 554 30.97 12.43 -2.27
CA TYR A 554 31.46 13.60 -3.01
C TYR A 554 30.51 14.77 -2.84
N ASP A 555 31.06 15.99 -2.89
CA ASP A 555 30.26 17.16 -3.23
C ASP A 555 29.73 16.99 -4.65
N ASN A 556 28.44 17.27 -4.84
CA ASN A 556 27.75 17.13 -6.13
C ASN A 556 28.05 18.32 -7.06
N THR A 557 29.33 18.45 -7.41
CA THR A 557 29.80 19.41 -8.41
C THR A 557 29.74 18.78 -9.80
N PRO A 558 29.60 19.56 -10.89
CA PRO A 558 29.60 19.02 -12.25
C PRO A 558 30.79 18.10 -12.56
N ALA A 559 31.97 18.41 -12.04
CA ALA A 559 33.18 17.62 -12.24
C ALA A 559 33.16 16.25 -11.54
N ASN A 560 32.56 16.16 -10.34
CA ASN A 560 32.43 14.88 -9.64
C ASN A 560 31.27 14.06 -10.21
N ALA A 561 30.14 14.70 -10.50
CA ALA A 561 28.96 14.03 -11.01
C ALA A 561 29.20 13.44 -12.41
N ALA A 562 29.97 14.12 -13.26
CA ALA A 562 30.38 13.59 -14.57
C ALA A 562 31.17 12.28 -14.48
N LYS A 563 31.94 12.05 -13.42
CA LYS A 563 32.70 10.80 -13.20
C LYS A 563 31.81 9.62 -12.84
N LEU A 564 30.58 9.90 -12.39
CA LEU A 564 29.60 8.89 -11.97
C LEU A 564 28.51 8.68 -13.03
N LYS A 565 28.64 9.30 -14.22
CA LYS A 565 27.69 9.13 -15.32
C LYS A 565 27.51 7.65 -15.65
N GLY A 566 26.27 7.20 -15.74
CA GLY A 566 25.92 5.80 -16.01
C GLY A 566 26.06 4.85 -14.82
N CYS A 567 26.73 5.25 -13.73
CA CYS A 567 26.79 4.48 -12.48
C CYS A 567 25.50 4.67 -11.67
N PRO A 568 25.08 3.65 -10.91
CA PRO A 568 24.00 3.82 -9.95
C PRO A 568 24.48 4.73 -8.80
N VAL A 569 23.72 5.77 -8.48
CA VAL A 569 24.12 6.77 -7.49
C VAL A 569 23.04 7.05 -6.46
N VAL A 570 23.47 7.53 -5.29
CA VAL A 570 22.59 8.16 -4.32
C VAL A 570 22.93 9.65 -4.27
N TYR A 571 21.95 10.50 -4.53
CA TYR A 571 21.99 11.94 -4.30
C TYR A 571 21.36 12.27 -2.95
N GLN A 572 21.89 13.28 -2.25
CA GLN A 572 21.31 13.79 -1.01
C GLN A 572 21.30 15.33 -1.00
N GLY A 573 20.21 15.89 -0.48
CA GLY A 573 20.02 17.33 -0.32
C GLY A 573 19.20 17.70 0.91
N THR A 574 19.15 18.99 1.20
CA THR A 574 18.25 19.55 2.23
C THR A 574 17.54 20.79 1.73
N PHE A 575 16.35 21.05 2.24
CA PHE A 575 15.57 22.24 1.91
C PHE A 575 14.77 22.73 3.12
N ASN A 576 14.48 24.02 3.17
CA ASN A 576 13.74 24.64 4.27
C ASN A 576 12.33 25.05 3.84
N LEU A 577 11.35 24.81 4.71
CA LEU A 577 9.95 25.20 4.49
C LEU A 577 9.46 26.14 5.59
N THR A 578 8.77 27.21 5.21
CA THR A 578 8.03 28.09 6.15
C THR A 578 6.64 27.54 6.45
N GLU A 579 6.05 26.83 5.48
CA GLU A 579 4.77 26.16 5.56
C GLU A 579 4.82 24.80 4.86
N THR A 580 3.95 23.89 5.29
CA THR A 580 3.84 22.55 4.74
C THR A 580 2.55 22.41 3.95
N GLY A 581 2.60 21.65 2.87
CA GLY A 581 1.45 21.27 2.07
C GLY A 581 1.81 20.11 1.16
N ASP A 582 0.80 19.54 0.53
CA ASP A 582 0.99 18.51 -0.48
C ASP A 582 1.77 19.08 -1.67
N THR A 583 2.57 18.25 -2.31
CA THR A 583 3.33 18.63 -3.51
C THR A 583 3.67 17.38 -4.33
N PHE A 584 4.16 17.57 -5.56
CA PHE A 584 4.54 16.47 -6.44
C PHE A 584 5.94 16.69 -6.97
N ILE A 585 6.87 15.77 -6.69
CA ILE A 585 8.24 15.88 -7.18
C ILE A 585 8.32 15.51 -8.67
N ASP A 586 8.96 16.36 -9.46
CA ASP A 586 9.05 16.21 -10.92
C ASP A 586 10.27 15.37 -11.31
N MET A 587 9.98 14.20 -11.89
CA MET A 587 10.97 13.19 -12.29
C MET A 587 11.06 13.02 -13.81
N GLU A 588 10.45 13.92 -14.59
CA GLU A 588 10.36 13.78 -16.04
C GLU A 588 11.74 13.75 -16.73
N GLN A 589 12.71 14.45 -16.16
CA GLN A 589 14.08 14.53 -16.66
C GLN A 589 15.03 13.52 -16.00
N TRP A 590 14.52 12.60 -15.20
CA TRP A 590 15.31 11.60 -14.47
C TRP A 590 15.27 10.24 -15.17
N GLY A 591 16.10 9.29 -14.71
CA GLY A 591 16.22 7.97 -15.33
C GLY A 591 15.24 6.96 -14.70
N LYS A 592 15.70 6.26 -13.66
CA LYS A 592 14.90 5.28 -12.93
C LYS A 592 15.40 5.20 -11.50
N GLY A 593 14.51 5.06 -10.52
CA GLY A 593 14.95 5.01 -9.15
C GLY A 593 13.86 5.11 -8.10
N ILE A 594 14.26 5.50 -6.89
CA ILE A 594 13.39 5.75 -5.74
C ILE A 594 13.78 7.03 -5.00
N ILE A 595 12.83 7.59 -4.25
CA ILE A 595 13.03 8.83 -3.50
C ILE A 595 12.64 8.64 -2.05
N TYR A 596 13.39 9.26 -1.15
CA TYR A 596 13.06 9.39 0.26
C TYR A 596 12.89 10.86 0.64
N ILE A 597 11.86 11.14 1.43
CA ILE A 597 11.65 12.44 2.07
C ILE A 597 11.59 12.20 3.57
N ASN A 598 12.49 12.84 4.32
CA ASN A 598 12.55 12.74 5.79
C ASN A 598 12.56 11.28 6.32
N GLY A 599 13.23 10.37 5.62
CA GLY A 599 13.30 8.95 5.99
C GLY A 599 12.21 8.06 5.40
N ILE A 600 11.21 8.63 4.72
CA ILE A 600 10.06 7.89 4.19
C ILE A 600 10.28 7.64 2.69
N ASN A 601 10.22 6.37 2.28
CA ASN A 601 10.30 5.98 0.87
C ASN A 601 9.01 6.34 0.13
N ILE A 602 9.08 7.34 -0.75
CA ILE A 602 7.96 7.87 -1.52
C ILE A 602 7.56 6.90 -2.64
N GLY A 603 8.46 6.05 -3.09
CA GLY A 603 8.20 5.05 -4.13
C GLY A 603 9.08 5.25 -5.37
N ARG A 604 8.69 4.56 -6.44
CA ARG A 604 9.50 4.41 -7.66
C ARG A 604 9.17 5.48 -8.70
N TYR A 605 10.18 5.91 -9.45
CA TYR A 605 9.99 6.67 -10.69
C TYR A 605 10.72 5.96 -11.84
N TRP A 606 10.22 6.18 -13.06
CA TRP A 606 10.85 5.65 -14.27
C TRP A 606 10.51 6.52 -15.48
N LYS A 607 11.54 6.92 -16.24
CA LYS A 607 11.45 7.83 -17.39
C LYS A 607 10.38 7.45 -18.41
N VAL A 608 10.10 6.16 -18.55
CA VAL A 608 9.15 5.63 -19.54
C VAL A 608 7.72 6.15 -19.35
N GLY A 609 7.36 6.56 -18.12
CA GLY A 609 6.01 7.02 -17.78
C GLY A 609 4.99 5.88 -17.68
N PRO A 610 3.69 6.19 -17.65
CA PRO A 610 3.08 7.49 -17.93
C PRO A 610 3.16 8.47 -16.73
N GLN A 611 3.45 7.95 -15.54
CA GLN A 611 3.71 8.74 -14.34
C GLN A 611 5.09 9.42 -14.42
N GLN A 612 5.13 10.74 -14.30
CA GLN A 612 6.36 11.54 -14.30
C GLN A 612 6.55 12.33 -13.00
N THR A 613 5.57 12.30 -12.09
CA THR A 613 5.65 12.94 -10.78
C THR A 613 5.29 11.98 -9.65
N LEU A 614 5.94 12.09 -8.49
CA LEU A 614 5.56 11.35 -7.28
C LEU A 614 4.88 12.26 -6.26
N TYR A 615 3.77 11.79 -5.67
CA TYR A 615 3.06 12.52 -4.63
C TYR A 615 3.85 12.55 -3.31
N ILE A 616 3.99 13.73 -2.72
CA ILE A 616 4.58 13.95 -1.41
C ILE A 616 3.52 14.55 -0.49
N PRO A 617 3.00 13.76 0.47
CA PRO A 617 2.08 14.25 1.50
C PRO A 617 2.70 15.35 2.35
N GLY A 618 1.98 16.46 2.54
CA GLY A 618 2.41 17.57 3.36
C GLY A 618 2.59 17.22 4.85
N VAL A 619 1.92 16.16 5.33
CA VAL A 619 2.07 15.63 6.69
C VAL A 619 3.41 14.94 6.94
N TRP A 620 4.14 14.58 5.90
CA TRP A 620 5.50 14.04 5.99
C TRP A 620 6.57 15.12 5.86
N LEU A 621 6.17 16.35 5.53
CA LEU A 621 7.02 17.54 5.53
C LEU A 621 6.97 18.24 6.88
N LYS A 622 8.03 18.98 7.19
CA LYS A 622 8.20 19.72 8.44
C LYS A 622 8.46 21.19 8.13
N LYS A 623 8.00 22.09 9.00
CA LYS A 623 8.51 23.46 9.00
C LYS A 623 9.99 23.44 9.40
N GLY A 624 10.80 24.28 8.77
CA GLY A 624 12.26 24.24 8.87
C GLY A 624 12.86 23.21 7.92
N SER A 625 13.93 22.55 8.36
CA SER A 625 14.76 21.69 7.52
C SER A 625 14.10 20.35 7.24
N ASN A 626 14.12 19.97 5.96
CA ASN A 626 13.71 18.67 5.43
C ASN A 626 14.88 18.07 4.65
N GLN A 627 14.92 16.73 4.59
CA GLN A 627 15.93 15.98 3.86
C GLN A 627 15.30 15.27 2.67
N ILE A 628 16.02 15.26 1.54
CA ILE A 628 15.72 14.44 0.38
C ILE A 628 16.91 13.52 0.10
N VAL A 629 16.62 12.27 -0.25
CA VAL A 629 17.59 11.31 -0.77
C VAL A 629 17.00 10.67 -2.02
N ILE A 630 17.75 10.63 -3.12
CA ILE A 630 17.32 10.03 -4.39
C ILE A 630 18.32 8.95 -4.76
N PHE A 631 17.86 7.71 -4.90
CA PHE A 631 18.63 6.68 -5.56
C PHE A 631 18.28 6.69 -7.05
N GLU A 632 19.24 7.04 -7.90
CA GLU A 632 19.12 7.10 -9.36
C GLU A 632 19.95 5.95 -9.96
N GLN A 633 19.25 4.97 -10.53
CA GLN A 633 19.81 3.72 -11.02
C GLN A 633 20.51 3.87 -12.38
N LEU A 634 19.96 4.69 -13.29
CA LEU A 634 20.48 4.81 -14.65
C LEU A 634 21.52 5.93 -14.76
N ASN A 635 21.29 7.05 -14.08
CA ASN A 635 22.17 8.22 -13.99
C ASN A 635 22.80 8.64 -15.33
N GLU A 636 21.99 8.64 -16.39
CA GLU A 636 22.43 8.99 -17.75
C GLU A 636 22.94 10.43 -17.83
N GLU A 637 22.35 11.30 -17.00
CA GLU A 637 22.76 12.68 -16.81
C GLU A 637 22.87 13.00 -15.32
N ALA A 638 23.94 13.68 -14.95
CA ALA A 638 24.12 14.20 -13.60
C ALA A 638 23.04 15.24 -13.26
N LYS A 639 22.49 15.17 -12.04
CA LYS A 639 21.48 16.11 -11.56
C LYS A 639 21.99 16.91 -10.36
N SER A 640 21.87 18.23 -10.43
CA SER A 640 22.24 19.17 -9.35
C SER A 640 21.09 19.52 -8.43
N ASP A 641 19.85 19.39 -8.92
CA ASP A 641 18.65 19.73 -8.19
C ASP A 641 17.42 19.06 -8.78
N VAL A 642 16.34 19.10 -8.01
CA VAL A 642 15.01 18.63 -8.39
C VAL A 642 13.98 19.67 -7.95
N LYS A 643 12.85 19.75 -8.63
CA LYS A 643 11.75 20.67 -8.27
C LYS A 643 10.49 19.89 -7.93
N THR A 644 9.54 20.57 -7.31
CA THR A 644 8.18 20.06 -7.18
C THR A 644 7.20 20.93 -7.95
N VAL A 645 6.02 20.39 -8.22
CA VAL A 645 4.89 21.04 -8.90
C VAL A 645 3.60 20.81 -8.11
N LYS A 646 2.56 21.58 -8.42
CA LYS A 646 1.24 21.45 -7.76
C LYS A 646 0.26 20.52 -8.47
N VAL A 647 0.52 20.17 -9.72
CA VAL A 647 -0.34 19.32 -10.54
C VAL A 647 0.47 18.10 -10.95
N PRO A 648 -0.02 16.88 -10.67
CA PRO A 648 0.70 15.67 -11.06
C PRO A 648 0.69 15.47 -12.57
N VAL A 649 1.73 14.81 -13.08
CA VAL A 649 1.82 14.35 -14.46
C VAL A 649 1.72 12.83 -14.46
N LEU A 650 0.53 12.31 -14.76
CA LEU A 650 0.24 10.86 -14.77
C LEU A 650 0.09 10.26 -16.17
N THR A 651 0.08 11.08 -17.22
CA THR A 651 -0.34 10.69 -18.59
C THR A 651 0.76 10.80 -19.63
N LYS A 652 2.00 11.15 -19.25
CA LYS A 652 3.09 11.42 -20.19
C LYS A 652 3.97 10.19 -20.36
N LEU A 653 3.77 9.49 -21.47
CA LEU A 653 4.69 8.46 -21.94
C LEU A 653 5.86 9.09 -22.70
N GLN A 654 7.07 8.62 -22.43
CA GLN A 654 8.23 8.95 -23.27
C GLN A 654 8.34 7.92 -24.38
N ALA A 655 8.63 8.38 -25.60
CA ALA A 655 8.98 7.49 -26.70
C ALA A 655 10.28 6.75 -26.32
N GLN A 656 10.30 5.44 -26.54
CA GLN A 656 11.47 4.60 -26.28
C GLN A 656 12.31 4.41 -27.53
#